data_AF-A0A3D1KWZ4-F1
#
_entry.id   AF-A0A3D1KWZ4-F1
#
_cell.length_a   1.000
_cell.length_b   1.000
_cell.length_c   1.000
_cell.angle_alpha   90.00
_cell.angle_beta   90.00
_cell.angle_gamma   90.00
#
_symmetry.space_group_name_H-M   'P 1'
#
loop_
_entity.id
_entity.type
_entity.pdbx_description
1 polymer ?
#
loop_
_entity_poly.entity_id
_entity_poly.type
_entity_poly.pdbx_seq_one_letter_code
_entity_poly.pdbx_strand_id
1 'polypeptide(L)'
;MKQKQTIIFFLLFLTSIFFSCNQQNKGVTPVKNIDEYNQAVSIAKPGDVITLANGVWKDVELVFEGVGTKESPIKLTVEEKGKVSIEGSSNLQLAGEYLIVEGLVFINGHTPTNELISFRKNENELANNSRLTECVIDNFSNPERQEQDYWISIYGKNNRIDHNHISGKRNLGVTMAVGLDTEASRENNHQIDHNYFGPRPNFGSNGGETLRIGTSHFSLTNSNTHVTSNYFDRCDGEHEIISNKAGQNTYKYNVFYECAGTLTMRHGNETIVDGNVFLGNGKPNTGGVRVINGQQTVINNYSFGLTGYRFRGAFVMMNGVPNSPMNRYFQVEDAVVKNNTYINCDYIQLCAGSDSERSATPINSEISDNIFYHDKLNNIFTVYDDISGIKFENNSISSNIETGIPGGFVKLDLKLVKNEMGFLIPASPALKTKVTISPKIATKENTGVSWYSKEAKNVALNSGKIIKAKPGINTLIEVVNTSKPGDIIELSSGESYLLTKTVAVSHPLTFKSSGDEKAIILFEKMSAFDIQNGGSLSFEGIKFDGAKAPDYAGNAVIRTSQHSMNNNYNLFIDNCEFVDLIVNHSFDVLKVYRSTFADTISIQNSTFKNITGHIMALDKETDDTGVYNAEHVIMKNNIFKDVQGSVLRLYRGGTDESTFGPFLELDHNMFDQVGHGTRNKYKAAISLYGVQVTDITNNIFNNSKTMVIYLVVGDPIVNIKNNNLFNTDKIEISGDQKYTVENLWNLNPEFSEGTFQLSEKSELKGKAIDGSDLGIIYKK
;
A
#
# COMPACT_ATOMS: atom_id res chain seq x y z
N MET A 1 -91.64 -23.50 -46.77
CA MET A 1 -90.95 -24.80 -46.60
C MET A 1 -89.50 -24.65 -47.08
N LYS A 2 -88.52 -24.91 -46.18
CA LYS A 2 -87.05 -25.04 -46.42
C LYS A 2 -86.34 -23.72 -46.79
N GLN A 3 -85.47 -23.07 -46.00
CA GLN A 3 -84.49 -23.48 -44.97
C GLN A 3 -83.64 -24.68 -45.36
N LYS A 4 -82.48 -24.43 -45.96
CA LYS A 4 -81.17 -25.04 -45.66
C LYS A 4 -80.09 -24.54 -46.64
N GLN A 5 -78.87 -24.39 -46.10
CA GLN A 5 -77.57 -24.28 -46.79
C GLN A 5 -77.08 -22.91 -47.28
N THR A 6 -76.70 -22.00 -46.37
CA THR A 6 -75.48 -21.15 -46.55
C THR A 6 -74.90 -20.63 -45.23
N ILE A 7 -74.60 -21.48 -44.25
CA ILE A 7 -73.88 -21.06 -43.02
C ILE A 7 -72.86 -22.13 -42.61
N ILE A 8 -71.88 -22.44 -43.48
CA ILE A 8 -70.69 -23.24 -43.09
C ILE A 8 -69.45 -22.74 -43.87
N PHE A 9 -69.25 -21.43 -44.02
CA PHE A 9 -67.97 -20.91 -44.56
C PHE A 9 -67.49 -19.61 -43.92
N PHE A 10 -68.15 -19.12 -42.88
CA PHE A 10 -67.75 -17.90 -42.16
C PHE A 10 -67.32 -18.16 -40.71
N LEU A 11 -67.28 -19.42 -40.26
CA LEU A 11 -66.91 -19.81 -38.90
C LEU A 11 -65.52 -20.48 -38.79
N LEU A 12 -64.74 -20.47 -39.87
CA LEU A 12 -63.39 -21.08 -39.94
C LEU A 12 -62.28 -20.06 -40.20
N PHE A 13 -62.59 -18.76 -40.19
CA PHE A 13 -61.61 -17.67 -40.31
C PHE A 13 -61.50 -16.81 -39.04
N LEU A 14 -62.19 -17.19 -37.96
CA LEU A 14 -62.13 -16.52 -36.65
C LEU A 14 -61.48 -17.39 -35.56
N THR A 15 -60.69 -18.39 -35.95
CA THR A 15 -59.94 -19.28 -35.05
C THR A 15 -58.42 -19.20 -35.21
N SER A 16 -57.92 -18.22 -35.96
CA SER A 16 -56.49 -18.00 -36.21
C SER A 16 -55.91 -16.69 -35.60
N ILE A 17 -56.65 -16.02 -34.70
CA ILE A 17 -56.15 -14.88 -33.91
C ILE A 17 -56.36 -15.16 -32.42
N PHE A 18 -55.78 -16.26 -31.96
CA PHE A 18 -55.37 -16.42 -30.56
C PHE A 18 -53.94 -16.98 -30.56
N PHE A 19 -53.02 -16.25 -31.20
CA PHE A 19 -51.65 -16.24 -30.70
C PHE A 19 -51.75 -15.59 -29.31
N SER A 20 -51.98 -16.43 -28.30
CA SER A 20 -51.79 -16.04 -26.92
C SER A 20 -50.34 -15.58 -26.81
N CYS A 21 -50.16 -14.27 -26.63
CA CYS A 21 -49.05 -13.75 -25.87
C CYS A 21 -49.08 -14.44 -24.50
N ASN A 22 -48.40 -15.59 -24.38
CA ASN A 22 -47.85 -15.97 -23.09
C ASN A 22 -46.81 -14.90 -22.77
N GLN A 23 -47.22 -13.86 -22.05
CA GLN A 23 -46.30 -13.16 -21.18
C GLN A 23 -45.72 -14.25 -20.27
N GLN A 24 -44.52 -14.74 -20.59
CA GLN A 24 -43.71 -15.45 -19.62
C GLN A 24 -43.54 -14.49 -18.45
N ASN A 25 -44.19 -14.81 -17.33
CA ASN A 25 -43.93 -14.12 -16.07
C ASN A 25 -42.42 -14.19 -15.84
N LYS A 26 -41.75 -13.03 -15.87
CA LYS A 26 -40.37 -12.89 -15.41
C LYS A 26 -40.30 -13.47 -13.99
N GLY A 27 -39.67 -14.62 -13.82
CA GLY A 27 -39.69 -15.35 -12.56
C GLY A 27 -38.77 -14.68 -11.55
N VAL A 28 -39.33 -13.96 -10.57
CA VAL A 28 -38.58 -13.63 -9.36
C VAL A 28 -38.59 -14.86 -8.45
N THR A 29 -37.42 -15.45 -8.25
CA THR A 29 -37.22 -16.65 -7.45
C THR A 29 -36.44 -16.28 -6.18
N PRO A 30 -37.13 -16.04 -5.04
CA PRO A 30 -36.44 -15.85 -3.77
C PRO A 30 -35.84 -17.18 -3.31
N VAL A 31 -34.59 -17.14 -2.86
CA VAL A 31 -33.86 -18.30 -2.33
C VAL A 31 -33.29 -17.98 -0.95
N LYS A 32 -33.32 -18.95 -0.05
CA LYS A 32 -32.98 -18.77 1.38
C LYS A 32 -31.73 -19.52 1.82
N ASN A 33 -31.21 -20.40 0.97
CA ASN A 33 -30.05 -21.24 1.24
C ASN A 33 -29.39 -21.68 -0.07
N ILE A 34 -28.24 -22.33 0.04
CA ILE A 34 -27.42 -22.75 -1.11
C ILE A 34 -28.12 -23.79 -1.99
N ASP A 35 -28.94 -24.68 -1.42
CA ASP A 35 -29.66 -25.71 -2.19
C ASP A 35 -30.73 -25.07 -3.08
N GLU A 36 -31.52 -24.14 -2.53
CA GLU A 36 -32.50 -23.37 -3.28
C GLU A 36 -31.84 -22.50 -4.36
N TYR A 37 -30.69 -21.89 -4.05
CA TYR A 37 -29.89 -21.15 -5.03
C TYR A 37 -29.45 -22.03 -6.20
N ASN A 38 -28.84 -23.18 -5.91
CA ASN A 38 -28.35 -24.11 -6.93
C ASN A 38 -29.50 -24.63 -7.81
N GLN A 39 -30.66 -24.93 -7.20
CA GLN A 39 -31.85 -25.32 -7.95
C GLN A 39 -32.33 -24.19 -8.86
N ALA A 40 -32.41 -22.95 -8.35
CA ALA A 40 -32.84 -21.80 -9.13
C ALA A 40 -31.92 -21.52 -10.31
N VAL A 41 -30.59 -21.59 -10.13
CA VAL A 41 -29.59 -21.43 -11.20
C VAL A 41 -29.81 -22.50 -12.28
N SER A 42 -29.97 -23.77 -11.90
CA SER A 42 -30.08 -24.88 -12.86
C SER A 42 -31.27 -24.81 -13.83
N ILE A 43 -32.31 -24.05 -13.49
CA ILE A 43 -33.54 -23.89 -14.29
C ILE A 43 -33.73 -22.48 -14.84
N ALA A 44 -32.79 -21.57 -14.58
CA ALA A 44 -32.90 -20.16 -14.94
C ALA A 44 -32.97 -19.95 -16.46
N LYS A 45 -33.84 -19.04 -16.89
CA LYS A 45 -34.06 -18.66 -18.28
C LYS A 45 -33.82 -17.17 -18.49
N PRO A 46 -33.59 -16.72 -19.74
CA PRO A 46 -33.48 -15.29 -20.05
C PRO A 46 -34.58 -14.45 -19.38
N GLY A 47 -34.19 -13.47 -18.58
CA GLY A 47 -35.09 -12.55 -17.87
C GLY A 47 -35.48 -12.97 -16.45
N ASP A 48 -35.07 -14.15 -15.99
CA ASP A 48 -35.29 -14.58 -14.60
C ASP A 48 -34.41 -13.81 -13.62
N VAL A 49 -34.92 -13.68 -12.39
CA VAL A 49 -34.26 -12.99 -11.29
C VAL A 49 -34.19 -13.93 -10.09
N ILE A 50 -32.99 -14.29 -9.67
CA ILE A 50 -32.72 -15.05 -8.44
C ILE A 50 -32.41 -14.02 -7.34
N THR A 51 -33.16 -14.07 -6.24
CA THR A 51 -33.05 -13.09 -5.15
C THR A 51 -32.62 -13.78 -3.85
N LEU A 52 -31.42 -13.52 -3.38
CA LEU A 52 -30.95 -14.00 -2.08
C LEU A 52 -31.72 -13.30 -0.96
N ALA A 53 -32.32 -14.08 -0.06
CA ALA A 53 -33.00 -13.56 1.12
C ALA A 53 -32.01 -12.88 2.08
N ASN A 54 -32.51 -11.88 2.82
CA ASN A 54 -31.78 -11.16 3.86
C ASN A 54 -31.14 -12.12 4.89
N GLY A 55 -29.92 -11.81 5.31
CA GLY A 55 -29.16 -12.59 6.29
C GLY A 55 -27.73 -12.91 5.86
N VAL A 56 -27.10 -13.80 6.64
CA VAL A 56 -25.73 -14.23 6.43
C VAL A 56 -25.70 -15.53 5.62
N TRP A 57 -25.05 -15.48 4.47
CA TRP A 57 -24.71 -16.64 3.64
C TRP A 57 -23.26 -17.00 3.92
N LYS A 58 -23.07 -17.96 4.82
CA LYS A 58 -21.75 -18.32 5.34
C LYS A 58 -21.23 -19.59 4.69
N ASP A 59 -19.95 -19.59 4.36
CA ASP A 59 -19.22 -20.75 3.81
C ASP A 59 -19.89 -21.28 2.52
N VAL A 60 -20.23 -20.36 1.60
CA VAL A 60 -20.92 -20.65 0.33
C VAL A 60 -20.05 -20.37 -0.88
N GLU A 61 -19.99 -21.34 -1.78
CA GLU A 61 -19.34 -21.20 -3.08
C GLU A 61 -20.41 -21.07 -4.16
N LEU A 62 -20.69 -19.83 -4.58
CA LEU A 62 -21.77 -19.53 -5.52
C LEU A 62 -21.32 -19.73 -6.96
N VAL A 63 -21.94 -20.64 -7.70
CA VAL A 63 -21.74 -20.78 -9.15
C VAL A 63 -22.97 -20.24 -9.89
N PHE A 64 -22.83 -19.05 -10.46
CA PHE A 64 -23.89 -18.41 -11.24
C PHE A 64 -23.66 -18.67 -12.73
N GLU A 65 -24.29 -19.73 -13.24
CA GLU A 65 -24.19 -20.12 -14.64
C GLU A 65 -25.52 -20.04 -15.38
N GLY A 66 -25.47 -19.60 -16.65
CA GLY A 66 -26.68 -19.50 -17.47
C GLY A 66 -26.47 -18.69 -18.75
N VAL A 67 -27.45 -18.75 -19.63
CA VAL A 67 -27.43 -18.02 -20.92
C VAL A 67 -28.66 -17.13 -20.99
N GLY A 68 -28.46 -15.85 -20.68
CA GLY A 68 -29.44 -14.79 -20.90
C GLY A 68 -29.38 -14.24 -22.32
N THR A 69 -30.09 -13.14 -22.55
CA THR A 69 -29.95 -12.33 -23.78
C THR A 69 -29.73 -10.87 -23.42
N LYS A 70 -29.28 -10.07 -24.40
CA LYS A 70 -29.10 -8.62 -24.21
C LYS A 70 -30.36 -7.92 -23.70
N GLU A 71 -31.53 -8.32 -24.20
CA GLU A 71 -32.83 -7.75 -23.82
C GLU A 71 -33.40 -8.41 -22.56
N SER A 72 -32.91 -9.58 -22.16
CA SER A 72 -33.42 -10.36 -21.03
C SER A 72 -32.28 -11.12 -20.35
N PRO A 73 -31.39 -10.39 -19.63
CA PRO A 73 -30.32 -11.01 -18.87
C PRO A 73 -30.87 -11.84 -17.71
N ILE A 74 -30.09 -12.83 -17.26
CA ILE A 74 -30.38 -13.54 -16.00
C ILE A 74 -29.73 -12.75 -14.88
N LYS A 75 -30.47 -12.48 -13.80
CA LYS A 75 -30.01 -11.62 -12.71
C LYS A 75 -29.93 -12.37 -11.39
N LEU A 76 -28.78 -12.32 -10.74
CA LEU A 76 -28.59 -12.62 -9.32
C LEU A 76 -28.60 -11.32 -8.52
N THR A 77 -29.48 -11.21 -7.53
CA THR A 77 -29.60 -10.03 -6.68
C THR A 77 -29.96 -10.37 -5.24
N VAL A 78 -30.09 -9.35 -4.41
CA VAL A 78 -30.41 -9.46 -2.97
C VAL A 78 -31.78 -8.86 -2.69
N GLU A 79 -32.44 -9.35 -1.65
CA GLU A 79 -33.74 -8.85 -1.19
C GLU A 79 -33.65 -7.37 -0.79
N GLU A 80 -32.63 -6.99 -0.01
CA GLU A 80 -32.33 -5.61 0.35
C GLU A 80 -30.82 -5.36 0.39
N LYS A 81 -30.37 -4.34 -0.36
CA LYS A 81 -28.94 -3.97 -0.45
C LYS A 81 -28.40 -3.61 0.94
N GLY A 82 -27.27 -4.19 1.31
CA GLY A 82 -26.66 -4.03 2.63
C GLY A 82 -27.21 -4.93 3.74
N LYS A 83 -28.22 -5.79 3.47
CA LYS A 83 -28.76 -6.76 4.44
C LYS A 83 -28.48 -8.23 4.10
N VAL A 84 -27.77 -8.49 3.01
CA VAL A 84 -27.25 -9.82 2.65
C VAL A 84 -25.73 -9.77 2.70
N SER A 85 -25.12 -10.56 3.57
CA SER A 85 -23.66 -10.72 3.65
C SER A 85 -23.25 -12.13 3.22
N ILE A 86 -22.17 -12.20 2.45
CA ILE A 86 -21.44 -13.42 2.10
C ILE A 86 -20.21 -13.46 3.01
N GLU A 87 -20.15 -14.46 3.90
CA GLU A 87 -19.16 -14.52 5.00
C GLU A 87 -18.43 -15.86 5.04
N GLY A 88 -17.37 -15.96 5.85
CA GLY A 88 -16.60 -17.19 6.00
C GLY A 88 -15.79 -17.56 4.75
N SER A 89 -15.65 -18.84 4.47
CA SER A 89 -14.94 -19.36 3.29
C SER A 89 -15.89 -19.39 2.09
N SER A 90 -16.02 -18.26 1.40
CA SER A 90 -17.01 -18.08 0.34
C SER A 90 -16.45 -17.45 -0.94
N ASN A 91 -17.07 -17.73 -2.09
CA ASN A 91 -16.70 -17.16 -3.39
C ASN A 91 -17.90 -17.05 -4.35
N LEU A 92 -17.64 -16.49 -5.55
CA LEU A 92 -18.58 -16.40 -6.66
C LEU A 92 -17.89 -16.69 -8.00
N GLN A 93 -18.45 -17.58 -8.80
CA GLN A 93 -18.05 -17.84 -10.18
C GLN A 93 -19.20 -17.54 -11.14
N LEU A 94 -18.89 -16.95 -12.29
CA LEU A 94 -19.85 -16.69 -13.38
C LEU A 94 -19.45 -17.49 -14.62
N ALA A 95 -20.43 -18.08 -15.30
CA ALA A 95 -20.22 -18.75 -16.59
C ALA A 95 -21.44 -18.64 -17.52
N GLY A 96 -21.22 -18.35 -18.80
CA GLY A 96 -22.26 -18.20 -19.80
C GLY A 96 -22.36 -16.78 -20.36
N GLU A 97 -23.57 -16.30 -20.65
CA GLU A 97 -23.77 -15.01 -21.32
C GLU A 97 -24.88 -14.16 -20.70
N TYR A 98 -24.70 -12.83 -20.73
CA TYR A 98 -25.70 -11.86 -20.29
C TYR A 98 -26.20 -12.11 -18.86
N LEU A 99 -25.24 -12.28 -17.95
CA LEU A 99 -25.49 -12.43 -16.52
C LEU A 99 -25.34 -11.09 -15.79
N ILE A 100 -26.16 -10.82 -14.79
CA ILE A 100 -26.03 -9.64 -13.92
C ILE A 100 -25.96 -10.09 -12.47
N VAL A 101 -24.92 -9.67 -11.74
CA VAL A 101 -24.80 -9.83 -10.29
C VAL A 101 -24.89 -8.45 -9.65
N GLU A 102 -25.82 -8.28 -8.70
CA GLU A 102 -26.09 -7.00 -8.06
C GLU A 102 -26.30 -7.10 -6.55
N GLY A 103 -25.58 -6.28 -5.76
CA GLY A 103 -25.93 -5.98 -4.38
C GLY A 103 -25.32 -6.89 -3.30
N LEU A 104 -24.38 -7.78 -3.66
CA LEU A 104 -23.73 -8.68 -2.70
C LEU A 104 -22.72 -7.94 -1.82
N VAL A 105 -22.57 -8.36 -0.56
CA VAL A 105 -21.57 -7.83 0.38
C VAL A 105 -20.68 -8.97 0.89
N PHE A 106 -19.42 -9.02 0.44
CA PHE A 106 -18.41 -9.94 0.95
C PHE A 106 -17.68 -9.30 2.15
N ILE A 107 -17.83 -9.88 3.34
CA ILE A 107 -17.26 -9.40 4.61
C ILE A 107 -16.99 -10.56 5.56
N ASN A 108 -16.16 -10.38 6.60
CA ASN A 108 -15.92 -11.39 7.65
C ASN A 108 -15.49 -12.77 7.11
N GLY A 109 -14.60 -12.80 6.11
CA GLY A 109 -14.20 -14.04 5.46
C GLY A 109 -13.02 -13.89 4.52
N HIS A 110 -12.78 -14.94 3.74
CA HIS A 110 -11.78 -15.02 2.69
C HIS A 110 -12.24 -16.06 1.65
N THR A 111 -11.70 -16.00 0.43
CA THR A 111 -12.03 -17.02 -0.57
C THR A 111 -11.31 -18.33 -0.27
N PRO A 112 -11.97 -19.50 -0.44
CA PRO A 112 -11.31 -20.81 -0.36
C PRO A 112 -10.56 -21.18 -1.66
N THR A 113 -10.69 -20.37 -2.71
CA THR A 113 -10.06 -20.56 -4.03
C THR A 113 -9.07 -19.43 -4.34
N ASN A 114 -8.45 -19.45 -5.52
CA ASN A 114 -7.53 -18.39 -5.93
C ASN A 114 -8.23 -17.05 -6.22
N GLU A 115 -9.56 -17.06 -6.40
CA GLU A 115 -10.36 -15.90 -6.78
C GLU A 115 -11.60 -15.78 -5.90
N LEU A 116 -11.90 -14.59 -5.36
CA LEU A 116 -13.17 -14.33 -4.68
C LEU A 116 -14.34 -14.23 -5.67
N ILE A 117 -14.18 -13.44 -6.74
CA ILE A 117 -15.14 -13.34 -7.84
C ILE A 117 -14.42 -13.68 -9.15
N SER A 118 -14.88 -14.71 -9.85
CA SER A 118 -14.30 -15.16 -11.13
C SER A 118 -15.33 -15.09 -12.25
N PHE A 119 -14.99 -14.45 -13.37
CA PHE A 119 -15.78 -14.47 -14.61
C PHE A 119 -15.52 -15.72 -15.46
N ARG A 120 -15.22 -16.83 -14.79
CA ARG A 120 -15.19 -18.18 -15.35
C ARG A 120 -15.40 -19.20 -14.24
N LYS A 121 -15.98 -20.34 -14.60
CA LYS A 121 -16.03 -21.54 -13.76
C LYS A 121 -14.76 -22.38 -13.90
N ASN A 122 -14.21 -22.44 -15.12
CA ASN A 122 -12.91 -23.03 -15.45
C ASN A 122 -12.38 -22.45 -16.77
N GLU A 123 -11.29 -22.98 -17.32
CA GLU A 123 -10.65 -22.48 -18.55
C GLU A 123 -11.56 -22.47 -19.80
N ASN A 124 -12.59 -23.32 -19.84
CA ASN A 124 -13.49 -23.48 -21.00
C ASN A 124 -14.85 -22.80 -20.79
N GLU A 125 -15.29 -22.67 -19.55
CA GLU A 125 -16.60 -22.12 -19.18
C GLU A 125 -16.44 -20.68 -18.65
N LEU A 126 -16.42 -19.72 -19.59
CA LEU A 126 -16.23 -18.28 -19.34
C LEU A 126 -17.58 -17.53 -19.23
N ALA A 127 -17.58 -16.36 -18.60
CA ALA A 127 -18.68 -15.39 -18.67
C ALA A 127 -18.41 -14.33 -19.74
N ASN A 128 -19.40 -14.03 -20.58
CA ASN A 128 -19.36 -12.98 -21.59
C ASN A 128 -20.57 -12.06 -21.46
N ASN A 129 -20.44 -10.82 -21.93
CA ASN A 129 -21.52 -9.81 -21.91
C ASN A 129 -22.20 -9.66 -20.52
N SER A 130 -21.46 -9.93 -19.45
CA SER A 130 -21.97 -10.05 -18.09
C SER A 130 -21.57 -8.85 -17.24
N ARG A 131 -22.29 -8.59 -16.15
CA ARG A 131 -22.14 -7.39 -15.34
C ARG A 131 -22.06 -7.72 -13.85
N LEU A 132 -21.02 -7.20 -13.18
CA LEU A 132 -20.92 -7.15 -11.73
C LEU A 132 -21.11 -5.70 -11.28
N THR A 133 -22.18 -5.43 -10.53
CA THR A 133 -22.51 -4.07 -10.14
C THR A 133 -23.01 -3.94 -8.71
N GLU A 134 -22.75 -2.79 -8.10
CA GLU A 134 -23.16 -2.48 -6.73
C GLU A 134 -22.83 -3.59 -5.73
N CYS A 135 -21.70 -4.28 -5.90
CA CYS A 135 -21.21 -5.25 -4.92
C CYS A 135 -20.17 -4.60 -4.02
N VAL A 136 -20.07 -5.10 -2.79
CA VAL A 136 -19.13 -4.63 -1.77
C VAL A 136 -18.17 -5.76 -1.43
N ILE A 137 -16.88 -5.48 -1.40
CA ILE A 137 -15.85 -6.34 -0.80
C ILE A 137 -15.15 -5.51 0.27
N ASP A 138 -15.35 -5.87 1.55
CA ASP A 138 -14.83 -5.14 2.71
C ASP A 138 -13.98 -6.08 3.59
N ASN A 139 -12.66 -5.93 3.51
CA ASN A 139 -11.68 -6.69 4.30
C ASN A 139 -11.83 -8.23 4.19
N PHE A 140 -12.21 -8.75 3.02
CA PHE A 140 -12.34 -10.18 2.74
C PHE A 140 -10.99 -10.85 2.40
N SER A 141 -9.98 -10.60 3.21
CA SER A 141 -8.59 -11.04 2.96
C SER A 141 -8.25 -12.33 3.67
N ASN A 142 -7.42 -13.14 3.02
CA ASN A 142 -6.81 -14.31 3.64
C ASN A 142 -6.10 -13.92 4.97
N PRO A 143 -6.28 -14.67 6.06
CA PRO A 143 -5.56 -14.43 7.33
C PRO A 143 -4.04 -14.60 7.18
N GLU A 144 -3.59 -15.44 6.27
CA GLU A 144 -2.19 -15.63 5.92
C GLU A 144 -1.78 -14.58 4.88
N ARG A 145 -0.92 -13.63 5.29
CA ARG A 145 -0.54 -12.46 4.46
C ARG A 145 0.12 -12.89 3.14
N GLN A 146 0.90 -13.96 3.16
CA GLN A 146 1.65 -14.42 1.99
C GLN A 146 0.87 -15.43 1.15
N GLU A 147 -0.32 -15.85 1.58
CA GLU A 147 -1.20 -16.66 0.72
C GLU A 147 -1.82 -15.78 -0.36
N GLN A 148 -1.63 -16.21 -1.60
CA GLN A 148 -2.04 -15.45 -2.77
C GLN A 148 -3.51 -15.71 -3.10
N ASP A 149 -4.26 -14.63 -3.27
CA ASP A 149 -5.57 -14.65 -3.94
C ASP A 149 -5.80 -13.37 -4.74
N TYR A 150 -6.80 -13.40 -5.62
CA TYR A 150 -7.35 -12.25 -6.31
C TYR A 150 -8.78 -12.00 -5.84
N TRP A 151 -9.20 -10.75 -5.70
CA TRP A 151 -10.58 -10.47 -5.34
C TRP A 151 -11.52 -10.54 -6.55
N ILE A 152 -11.09 -10.03 -7.70
CA ILE A 152 -11.91 -10.08 -8.93
C ILE A 152 -11.02 -10.46 -10.10
N SER A 153 -11.31 -11.59 -10.74
CA SER A 153 -10.66 -12.04 -11.97
C SER A 153 -11.64 -12.04 -13.13
N ILE A 154 -11.30 -11.28 -14.16
CA ILE A 154 -12.14 -11.03 -15.33
C ILE A 154 -11.58 -11.80 -16.52
N TYR A 155 -12.43 -12.59 -17.17
CA TYR A 155 -12.14 -13.38 -18.36
C TYR A 155 -13.25 -13.17 -19.40
N GLY A 156 -13.16 -13.82 -20.56
CA GLY A 156 -14.15 -13.70 -21.63
C GLY A 156 -14.14 -12.32 -22.29
N LYS A 157 -15.27 -11.89 -22.83
CA LYS A 157 -15.42 -10.62 -23.56
C LYS A 157 -16.65 -9.84 -23.13
N ASN A 158 -16.56 -8.53 -23.29
CA ASN A 158 -17.65 -7.56 -23.15
C ASN A 158 -18.29 -7.51 -21.75
N ASN A 159 -17.58 -8.01 -20.74
CA ASN A 159 -18.00 -7.87 -19.34
C ASN A 159 -17.85 -6.44 -18.83
N ARG A 160 -18.71 -6.07 -17.87
CA ARG A 160 -18.73 -4.76 -17.21
C ARG A 160 -18.67 -4.92 -15.69
N ILE A 161 -17.75 -4.19 -15.06
CA ILE A 161 -17.57 -4.17 -13.61
C ILE A 161 -17.76 -2.72 -13.19
N ASP A 162 -18.89 -2.39 -12.57
CA ASP A 162 -19.23 -0.99 -12.30
C ASP A 162 -19.99 -0.70 -11.00
N HIS A 163 -19.75 0.46 -10.41
CA HIS A 163 -20.36 0.90 -9.14
C HIS A 163 -20.08 -0.04 -7.95
N ASN A 164 -18.99 -0.80 -7.98
CA ASN A 164 -18.60 -1.67 -6.87
C ASN A 164 -17.77 -0.90 -5.82
N HIS A 165 -17.86 -1.31 -4.57
CA HIS A 165 -17.02 -0.85 -3.46
C HIS A 165 -16.02 -1.94 -3.10
N ILE A 166 -14.72 -1.67 -3.23
CA ILE A 166 -13.69 -2.68 -3.06
C ILE A 166 -12.60 -2.09 -2.15
N SER A 167 -12.47 -2.56 -0.91
CA SER A 167 -11.53 -1.96 0.05
C SER A 167 -10.97 -2.94 1.08
N GLY A 168 -9.70 -2.76 1.43
CA GLY A 168 -9.07 -3.47 2.56
C GLY A 168 -8.38 -4.79 2.22
N LYS A 169 -7.90 -5.00 0.99
CA LYS A 169 -7.11 -6.19 0.65
C LYS A 169 -5.75 -6.12 1.34
N ARG A 170 -5.34 -7.19 2.02
CA ARG A 170 -4.20 -7.19 2.96
C ARG A 170 -3.19 -8.32 2.75
N ASN A 171 -3.52 -9.29 1.92
CA ASN A 171 -2.67 -10.42 1.56
C ASN A 171 -2.13 -10.29 0.14
N LEU A 172 -1.18 -11.16 -0.21
CA LEU A 172 -0.53 -11.23 -1.52
C LEU A 172 -1.55 -11.35 -2.65
N GLY A 173 -1.27 -10.68 -3.77
CA GLY A 173 -2.04 -10.78 -5.00
C GLY A 173 -2.83 -9.52 -5.31
N VAL A 174 -2.96 -9.25 -6.61
CA VAL A 174 -3.67 -8.10 -7.15
C VAL A 174 -5.14 -8.09 -6.71
N THR A 175 -5.70 -6.90 -6.44
CA THR A 175 -7.13 -6.79 -6.06
C THR A 175 -8.02 -7.21 -7.23
N MET A 176 -7.80 -6.65 -8.42
CA MET A 176 -8.56 -6.96 -9.63
C MET A 176 -7.62 -7.28 -10.81
N ALA A 177 -7.87 -8.38 -11.51
CA ALA A 177 -7.09 -8.80 -12.68
C ALA A 177 -7.98 -9.04 -13.91
N VAL A 178 -7.49 -8.66 -15.09
CA VAL A 178 -8.00 -9.14 -16.38
C VAL A 178 -7.06 -10.22 -16.92
N GLY A 179 -7.58 -11.44 -17.06
CA GLY A 179 -6.85 -12.59 -17.58
C GLY A 179 -6.90 -12.66 -19.11
N LEU A 180 -5.76 -12.99 -19.73
CA LEU A 180 -5.58 -13.09 -21.20
C LEU A 180 -5.02 -14.45 -21.62
N ASP A 181 -5.12 -15.44 -20.73
CA ASP A 181 -4.57 -16.78 -20.86
C ASP A 181 -5.19 -17.57 -22.02
N THR A 182 -6.42 -17.25 -22.40
CA THR A 182 -7.13 -17.85 -23.55
C THR A 182 -7.44 -16.82 -24.63
N GLU A 183 -7.50 -17.23 -25.90
CA GLU A 183 -7.94 -16.35 -27.02
C GLU A 183 -9.34 -15.78 -26.79
N ALA A 184 -10.22 -16.56 -26.17
CA ALA A 184 -11.56 -16.13 -25.80
C ALA A 184 -11.61 -14.97 -24.78
N SER A 185 -10.49 -14.67 -24.11
CA SER A 185 -10.38 -13.57 -23.13
C SER A 185 -9.55 -12.38 -23.66
N ARG A 186 -9.03 -12.46 -24.89
CA ARG A 186 -8.28 -11.37 -25.55
C ARG A 186 -9.21 -10.50 -26.38
N GLU A 187 -8.78 -9.27 -26.69
CA GLU A 187 -9.61 -8.26 -27.37
C GLU A 187 -10.99 -8.16 -26.71
N ASN A 188 -10.97 -8.15 -25.38
CA ASN A 188 -12.14 -8.38 -24.55
C ASN A 188 -13.11 -7.20 -24.55
N ASN A 189 -12.65 -5.97 -24.76
CA ASN A 189 -13.50 -4.78 -24.67
C ASN A 189 -14.23 -4.68 -23.32
N HIS A 190 -13.60 -5.16 -22.23
CA HIS A 190 -14.15 -5.03 -20.89
C HIS A 190 -14.29 -3.56 -20.48
N GLN A 191 -15.29 -3.28 -19.65
CA GLN A 191 -15.54 -1.96 -19.07
C GLN A 191 -15.41 -2.05 -17.55
N ILE A 192 -14.50 -1.29 -16.98
CA ILE A 192 -14.30 -1.17 -15.54
C ILE A 192 -14.55 0.29 -15.20
N ASP A 193 -15.73 0.62 -14.65
CA ASP A 193 -16.15 2.01 -14.51
C ASP A 193 -16.92 2.35 -13.23
N HIS A 194 -16.75 3.57 -12.71
CA HIS A 194 -17.43 4.05 -11.50
C HIS A 194 -17.22 3.18 -10.23
N ASN A 195 -16.16 2.38 -10.18
CA ASN A 195 -15.83 1.63 -8.97
C ASN A 195 -15.11 2.52 -7.96
N TYR A 196 -15.39 2.29 -6.68
CA TYR A 196 -14.62 2.85 -5.57
C TYR A 196 -13.60 1.79 -5.13
N PHE A 197 -12.35 1.99 -5.52
CA PHE A 197 -11.21 1.25 -4.97
C PHE A 197 -10.74 1.98 -3.72
N GLY A 198 -11.21 1.52 -2.57
CA GLY A 198 -10.87 2.09 -1.28
C GLY A 198 -9.46 1.74 -0.80
N PRO A 199 -9.11 2.14 0.44
CA PRO A 199 -7.76 1.96 0.95
C PRO A 199 -7.25 0.52 0.86
N ARG A 200 -6.05 0.38 0.31
CA ARG A 200 -5.24 -0.86 0.33
C ARG A 200 -3.94 -0.53 1.07
N PRO A 201 -3.70 -1.10 2.26
CA PRO A 201 -2.49 -0.80 3.02
C PRO A 201 -1.25 -1.33 2.30
N ASN A 202 -0.10 -0.75 2.61
CA ASN A 202 1.20 -1.23 2.13
C ASN A 202 1.39 -2.70 2.45
N PHE A 203 1.63 -3.50 1.42
CA PHE A 203 1.82 -4.94 1.56
C PHE A 203 3.19 -5.30 2.13
N GLY A 204 4.22 -4.47 1.86
CA GLY A 204 5.60 -4.71 2.27
C GLY A 204 6.38 -5.64 1.32
N SER A 205 5.90 -5.81 0.08
CA SER A 205 6.51 -6.63 -0.97
C SER A 205 5.85 -6.32 -2.33
N ASN A 206 6.40 -6.86 -3.42
CA ASN A 206 5.75 -6.96 -4.72
C ASN A 206 4.45 -7.79 -4.66
N GLY A 207 3.52 -7.55 -5.58
CA GLY A 207 2.23 -8.26 -5.68
C GLY A 207 1.08 -7.56 -4.95
N GLY A 208 1.24 -6.25 -4.75
CA GLY A 208 0.33 -5.38 -4.03
C GLY A 208 -0.65 -4.63 -4.94
N GLU A 209 -0.73 -4.95 -6.24
CA GLU A 209 -1.36 -4.08 -7.23
C GLU A 209 -2.88 -3.96 -7.00
N THR A 210 -3.46 -2.79 -7.24
CA THR A 210 -4.93 -2.66 -7.17
C THR A 210 -5.60 -3.20 -8.42
N LEU A 211 -5.06 -2.89 -9.60
CA LEU A 211 -5.58 -3.37 -10.88
C LEU A 211 -4.45 -3.85 -11.78
N ARG A 212 -4.62 -5.02 -12.41
CA ARG A 212 -3.69 -5.54 -13.43
C ARG A 212 -4.45 -5.97 -14.67
N ILE A 213 -3.97 -5.57 -15.85
CA ILE A 213 -4.56 -6.00 -17.13
C ILE A 213 -3.53 -6.81 -17.90
N GLY A 214 -3.72 -8.12 -17.96
CA GLY A 214 -2.76 -9.04 -18.57
C GLY A 214 -1.59 -9.44 -17.67
N THR A 215 -0.60 -10.06 -18.29
CA THR A 215 0.66 -10.51 -17.66
C THR A 215 1.79 -10.37 -18.68
N SER A 216 3.05 -10.49 -18.25
CA SER A 216 4.19 -10.46 -19.18
C SER A 216 4.04 -11.50 -20.30
N HIS A 217 3.63 -12.73 -20.02
CA HIS A 217 3.53 -13.78 -21.04
C HIS A 217 2.58 -13.42 -22.21
N PHE A 218 1.54 -12.62 -21.96
CA PHE A 218 0.54 -12.24 -22.96
C PHE A 218 0.59 -10.76 -23.33
N SER A 219 1.64 -10.03 -22.97
CA SER A 219 1.63 -8.56 -23.02
C SER A 219 1.61 -7.95 -24.41
N LEU A 220 2.02 -8.68 -25.45
CA LEU A 220 1.93 -8.24 -26.84
C LEU A 220 0.54 -8.51 -27.47
N THR A 221 -0.38 -9.11 -26.71
CA THR A 221 -1.76 -9.29 -27.18
C THR A 221 -2.61 -8.08 -26.84
N ASN A 222 -3.58 -7.79 -27.69
CA ASN A 222 -4.53 -6.70 -27.45
C ASN A 222 -5.60 -7.14 -26.45
N SER A 223 -5.88 -6.28 -25.48
CA SER A 223 -6.93 -6.49 -24.48
C SER A 223 -8.13 -5.58 -24.76
N ASN A 224 -7.92 -4.35 -25.21
CA ASN A 224 -8.99 -3.37 -25.48
C ASN A 224 -9.83 -3.02 -24.24
N THR A 225 -9.29 -3.21 -23.04
CA THR A 225 -10.02 -2.93 -21.79
C THR A 225 -10.10 -1.43 -21.55
N HIS A 226 -11.27 -0.97 -21.11
CA HIS A 226 -11.56 0.42 -20.78
C HIS A 226 -11.72 0.56 -19.27
N VAL A 227 -10.83 1.33 -18.64
CA VAL A 227 -10.85 1.65 -17.21
C VAL A 227 -11.20 3.12 -17.08
N THR A 228 -12.46 3.42 -16.78
CA THR A 228 -12.96 4.80 -16.87
C THR A 228 -13.69 5.27 -15.63
N SER A 229 -13.37 6.48 -15.15
CA SER A 229 -14.13 7.12 -14.06
C SER A 229 -14.17 6.30 -12.76
N ASN A 230 -13.10 5.58 -12.44
CA ASN A 230 -12.94 4.91 -11.13
C ASN A 230 -12.21 5.82 -10.15
N TYR A 231 -12.52 5.68 -8.86
CA TYR A 231 -11.89 6.43 -7.77
C TYR A 231 -10.99 5.50 -6.96
N PHE A 232 -9.68 5.77 -6.98
CA PHE A 232 -8.66 5.08 -6.21
C PHE A 232 -8.33 5.95 -4.98
N ASP A 233 -8.65 5.46 -3.78
CA ASP A 233 -8.49 6.16 -2.51
C ASP A 233 -7.43 5.44 -1.67
N ARG A 234 -6.22 6.01 -1.54
CA ARG A 234 -5.10 5.46 -0.74
C ARG A 234 -4.83 3.97 -1.05
N CYS A 235 -4.74 3.68 -2.34
CA CYS A 235 -4.35 2.37 -2.86
C CYS A 235 -2.82 2.20 -2.76
N ASP A 236 -2.31 1.95 -1.56
CA ASP A 236 -0.89 2.02 -1.20
C ASP A 236 -0.20 0.64 -1.18
N GLY A 237 -0.81 -0.38 -1.80
CA GLY A 237 -0.38 -1.77 -1.69
C GLY A 237 1.07 -2.02 -2.11
N GLU A 238 1.52 -1.34 -3.17
CA GLU A 238 2.89 -1.35 -3.68
C GLU A 238 3.07 -0.16 -4.67
N HIS A 239 4.20 -0.08 -5.37
CA HIS A 239 4.45 1.05 -6.28
C HIS A 239 3.61 1.03 -7.59
N GLU A 240 3.00 -0.09 -7.99
CA GLU A 240 2.04 -0.17 -9.10
C GLU A 240 0.60 -0.19 -8.57
N ILE A 241 -0.10 0.96 -8.58
CA ILE A 241 -1.55 1.00 -8.32
C ILE A 241 -2.27 0.26 -9.44
N ILE A 242 -1.90 0.62 -10.68
CA ILE A 242 -2.33 -0.04 -11.90
C ILE A 242 -1.10 -0.58 -12.62
N SER A 243 -1.12 -1.86 -12.97
CA SER A 243 -0.12 -2.54 -13.77
C SER A 243 -0.71 -2.96 -15.11
N ASN A 244 -0.53 -2.12 -16.14
CA ASN A 244 -0.94 -2.46 -17.51
C ASN A 244 0.08 -3.41 -18.12
N LYS A 245 -0.36 -4.60 -18.52
CA LYS A 245 0.49 -5.66 -19.08
C LYS A 245 -0.15 -6.27 -20.33
N ALA A 246 -0.72 -5.43 -21.19
CA ALA A 246 -1.37 -5.80 -22.46
C ALA A 246 -1.54 -4.59 -23.38
N GLY A 247 -1.81 -4.82 -24.66
CA GLY A 247 -1.98 -3.78 -25.68
C GLY A 247 -3.37 -3.13 -25.72
N GLN A 248 -3.41 -1.89 -26.24
CA GLN A 248 -4.64 -1.16 -26.62
C GLN A 248 -5.65 -0.91 -25.49
N ASN A 249 -5.18 -0.80 -24.25
CA ASN A 249 -6.04 -0.44 -23.12
C ASN A 249 -6.23 1.08 -23.02
N THR A 250 -7.34 1.50 -22.43
CA THR A 250 -7.64 2.92 -22.18
C THR A 250 -7.91 3.17 -20.70
N TYR A 251 -7.18 4.11 -20.10
CA TYR A 251 -7.37 4.62 -18.74
C TYR A 251 -7.80 6.07 -18.81
N LYS A 252 -9.06 6.35 -18.46
CA LYS A 252 -9.65 7.67 -18.72
C LYS A 252 -10.51 8.19 -17.59
N TYR A 253 -10.31 9.45 -17.20
CA TYR A 253 -11.10 10.14 -16.18
C TYR A 253 -11.09 9.48 -14.78
N ASN A 254 -10.11 8.61 -14.50
CA ASN A 254 -9.94 8.06 -13.16
C ASN A 254 -9.35 9.11 -12.22
N VAL A 255 -9.62 8.98 -10.92
CA VAL A 255 -9.03 9.82 -9.87
C VAL A 255 -8.20 8.97 -8.92
N PHE A 256 -6.96 9.38 -8.69
CA PHE A 256 -6.04 8.79 -7.73
C PHE A 256 -5.85 9.78 -6.58
N TYR A 257 -6.49 9.50 -5.45
CA TYR A 257 -6.43 10.33 -4.26
C TYR A 257 -5.48 9.71 -3.24
N GLU A 258 -4.37 10.42 -2.98
CA GLU A 258 -3.35 10.06 -2.00
C GLU A 258 -2.84 8.61 -2.11
N CYS A 259 -2.73 8.11 -3.34
CA CYS A 259 -2.23 6.75 -3.58
C CYS A 259 -0.70 6.78 -3.69
N ALA A 260 -0.01 6.07 -2.80
CA ALA A 260 1.41 5.82 -2.91
C ALA A 260 1.64 4.76 -4.00
N GLY A 261 2.22 5.17 -5.14
CA GLY A 261 2.36 4.32 -6.33
C GLY A 261 1.96 5.03 -7.62
N THR A 262 1.82 4.28 -8.71
CA THR A 262 1.69 4.81 -10.08
C THR A 262 0.67 4.06 -10.93
N LEU A 263 0.19 4.72 -11.98
CA LEU A 263 -0.33 4.05 -13.18
C LEU A 263 0.88 3.68 -14.05
N THR A 264 1.24 2.39 -14.09
CA THR A 264 2.38 1.90 -14.87
C THR A 264 1.94 1.19 -16.14
N MET A 265 2.45 1.65 -17.28
CA MET A 265 2.41 0.95 -18.57
C MET A 265 3.47 -0.15 -18.60
N ARG A 266 3.34 -1.17 -17.75
CA ARG A 266 4.42 -2.08 -17.40
C ARG A 266 4.88 -2.95 -18.56
N HIS A 267 3.93 -3.46 -19.34
CA HIS A 267 4.12 -4.15 -20.61
C HIS A 267 2.98 -3.83 -21.58
N GLY A 268 3.18 -4.16 -22.86
CA GLY A 268 2.20 -3.92 -23.93
C GLY A 268 2.24 -2.51 -24.49
N ASN A 269 1.72 -2.35 -25.70
CA ASN A 269 1.84 -1.12 -26.50
C ASN A 269 0.49 -0.43 -26.68
N GLU A 270 0.49 0.78 -27.24
CA GLU A 270 -0.73 1.48 -27.68
C GLU A 270 -1.73 1.76 -26.54
N THR A 271 -1.22 1.98 -25.31
CA THR A 271 -2.07 2.35 -24.16
C THR A 271 -2.39 3.83 -24.19
N ILE A 272 -3.65 4.17 -23.93
CA ILE A 272 -4.11 5.56 -23.82
C ILE A 272 -4.39 5.90 -22.35
N VAL A 273 -3.73 6.93 -21.84
CA VAL A 273 -3.96 7.52 -20.51
C VAL A 273 -4.43 8.96 -20.70
N ASP A 274 -5.74 9.18 -20.62
CA ASP A 274 -6.39 10.44 -21.02
C ASP A 274 -7.24 11.05 -19.88
N GLY A 275 -6.90 12.27 -19.46
CA GLY A 275 -7.77 13.07 -18.58
C GLY A 275 -7.92 12.53 -17.16
N ASN A 276 -6.97 11.74 -16.66
CA ASN A 276 -6.96 11.27 -15.28
C ASN A 276 -6.50 12.38 -14.33
N VAL A 277 -6.87 12.27 -13.05
CA VAL A 277 -6.55 13.25 -12.00
C VAL A 277 -5.78 12.54 -10.88
N PHE A 278 -4.58 13.03 -10.56
CA PHE A 278 -3.73 12.53 -9.50
C PHE A 278 -3.59 13.61 -8.41
N LEU A 279 -4.07 13.30 -7.20
CA LEU A 279 -4.09 14.21 -6.06
C LEU A 279 -3.22 13.62 -4.94
N GLY A 280 -1.93 13.96 -4.94
CA GLY A 280 -0.99 13.46 -3.93
C GLY A 280 -1.05 14.22 -2.61
N ASN A 281 -1.45 15.50 -2.63
CA ASN A 281 -1.50 16.38 -1.45
C ASN A 281 -0.18 16.45 -0.64
N GLY A 282 0.96 16.17 -1.27
CA GLY A 282 2.26 16.12 -0.60
C GLY A 282 2.49 14.85 0.22
N LYS A 283 1.61 13.84 0.16
CA LYS A 283 1.84 12.55 0.80
C LYS A 283 3.07 11.88 0.17
N PRO A 284 3.98 11.28 0.98
CA PRO A 284 5.15 10.57 0.46
C PRO A 284 4.80 9.48 -0.56
N ASN A 285 5.69 9.25 -1.53
CA ASN A 285 5.61 8.18 -2.53
C ASN A 285 4.40 8.21 -3.46
N THR A 286 3.57 9.26 -3.44
CA THR A 286 2.48 9.43 -4.42
C THR A 286 3.08 9.73 -5.79
N GLY A 287 2.77 8.91 -6.79
CA GLY A 287 3.25 9.03 -8.16
C GLY A 287 2.14 9.26 -9.17
N GLY A 288 2.53 9.44 -10.43
CA GLY A 288 1.62 9.64 -11.54
C GLY A 288 1.72 8.52 -12.56
N VAL A 289 2.20 8.85 -13.76
CA VAL A 289 2.26 7.91 -14.89
C VAL A 289 3.69 7.46 -15.16
N ARG A 290 3.88 6.15 -15.32
CA ARG A 290 5.15 5.54 -15.73
C ARG A 290 5.01 4.88 -17.11
N VAL A 291 5.78 5.39 -18.08
CA VAL A 291 5.78 5.00 -19.49
C VAL A 291 6.96 4.07 -19.78
N ILE A 292 6.64 2.92 -20.36
CA ILE A 292 7.55 1.88 -20.88
C ILE A 292 6.91 1.39 -22.19
N ASN A 293 7.68 0.71 -23.06
CA ASN A 293 7.21 0.09 -24.30
C ASN A 293 6.73 1.13 -25.36
N GLY A 294 6.17 0.65 -26.47
CA GLY A 294 5.92 1.45 -27.66
C GLY A 294 4.53 2.08 -27.76
N GLN A 295 4.44 3.19 -28.50
CA GLN A 295 3.21 3.87 -28.96
C GLN A 295 2.26 4.28 -27.83
N GLN A 296 2.82 4.64 -26.68
CA GLN A 296 2.03 5.05 -25.52
C GLN A 296 1.52 6.48 -25.67
N THR A 297 0.29 6.75 -25.25
CA THR A 297 -0.30 8.10 -25.28
C THR A 297 -0.69 8.54 -23.87
N VAL A 298 -0.11 9.65 -23.39
CA VAL A 298 -0.39 10.25 -22.07
C VAL A 298 -0.83 11.69 -22.28
N ILE A 299 -2.14 11.95 -22.19
CA ILE A 299 -2.71 13.25 -22.54
C ILE A 299 -3.72 13.81 -21.54
N ASN A 300 -3.77 15.14 -21.43
CA ASN A 300 -4.78 15.87 -20.64
C ASN A 300 -4.85 15.52 -19.15
N ASN A 301 -3.84 14.83 -18.60
CA ASN A 301 -3.87 14.42 -17.20
C ASN A 301 -3.52 15.61 -16.29
N TYR A 302 -4.13 15.65 -15.11
CA TYR A 302 -3.90 16.67 -14.09
C TYR A 302 -3.25 16.03 -12.87
N SER A 303 -2.13 16.58 -12.41
CA SER A 303 -1.36 16.07 -11.26
C SER A 303 -1.08 17.20 -10.27
N PHE A 304 -1.33 16.93 -8.99
CA PHE A 304 -1.16 17.90 -7.91
C PHE A 304 -0.48 17.28 -6.69
N GLY A 305 0.65 17.85 -6.26
CA GLY A 305 1.28 17.49 -4.98
C GLY A 305 1.89 16.09 -4.95
N LEU A 306 2.48 15.61 -6.06
CA LEU A 306 3.07 14.27 -6.15
C LEU A 306 4.56 14.28 -5.75
N THR A 307 4.94 13.46 -4.76
CA THR A 307 6.28 13.49 -4.14
C THR A 307 7.13 12.24 -4.41
N GLY A 308 6.58 11.21 -5.08
CA GLY A 308 7.33 10.00 -5.37
C GLY A 308 8.50 10.25 -6.31
N TYR A 309 9.63 9.57 -6.09
CA TYR A 309 10.86 9.70 -6.86
C TYR A 309 11.17 8.43 -7.67
N ARG A 310 12.17 8.48 -8.56
CA ARG A 310 12.61 7.35 -9.39
C ARG A 310 11.44 6.77 -10.19
N PHE A 311 11.08 5.50 -9.97
CA PHE A 311 9.96 4.84 -10.65
C PHE A 311 8.58 5.32 -10.20
N ARG A 312 8.52 6.16 -9.16
CA ARG A 312 7.30 6.73 -8.60
C ARG A 312 7.15 8.23 -8.88
N GLY A 313 7.93 8.76 -9.82
CA GLY A 313 7.81 10.15 -10.27
C GLY A 313 6.38 10.54 -10.63
N ALA A 314 6.10 11.83 -10.58
CA ALA A 314 4.85 12.38 -11.11
C ALA A 314 4.68 12.06 -12.60
N PHE A 315 5.80 12.02 -13.33
CA PHE A 315 5.90 11.42 -14.64
C PHE A 315 7.25 10.72 -14.77
N VAL A 316 7.23 9.50 -15.31
CA VAL A 316 8.43 8.68 -15.52
C VAL A 316 8.43 8.14 -16.94
N MET A 317 9.49 8.40 -17.69
CA MET A 317 9.80 7.72 -18.95
C MET A 317 11.06 6.88 -18.74
N MET A 318 10.93 5.55 -18.87
CA MET A 318 12.02 4.63 -18.54
C MET A 318 12.97 4.38 -19.71
N ASN A 319 14.21 3.98 -19.39
CA ASN A 319 15.04 3.22 -20.32
C ASN A 319 14.53 1.77 -20.45
N GLY A 320 14.75 1.17 -21.61
CA GLY A 320 14.49 -0.23 -21.89
C GLY A 320 15.77 -1.08 -21.94
N VAL A 321 15.57 -2.38 -22.05
CA VAL A 321 16.63 -3.37 -22.30
C VAL A 321 16.71 -3.62 -23.81
N PRO A 322 17.89 -3.48 -24.43
CA PRO A 322 18.06 -3.85 -25.84
C PRO A 322 17.69 -5.32 -26.09
N ASN A 323 16.88 -5.60 -27.11
CA ASN A 323 16.35 -6.95 -27.40
C ASN A 323 15.68 -7.59 -26.16
N SER A 324 14.88 -6.78 -25.43
CA SER A 324 14.27 -7.17 -24.16
C SER A 324 13.51 -8.51 -24.23
N PRO A 325 13.75 -9.42 -23.27
CA PRO A 325 12.82 -10.50 -22.98
C PRO A 325 11.43 -9.96 -22.55
N MET A 326 10.40 -10.79 -22.67
CA MET A 326 9.00 -10.37 -22.44
C MET A 326 8.71 -9.86 -21.02
N ASN A 327 9.41 -10.41 -20.03
CA ASN A 327 9.27 -10.06 -18.62
C ASN A 327 10.22 -8.93 -18.18
N ARG A 328 11.02 -8.35 -19.08
CA ARG A 328 11.88 -7.19 -18.81
C ARG A 328 11.20 -5.90 -19.27
N TYR A 329 11.96 -4.91 -19.71
CA TYR A 329 11.47 -3.58 -20.07
C TYR A 329 11.78 -3.33 -21.55
N PHE A 330 10.76 -3.20 -22.40
CA PHE A 330 10.99 -2.77 -23.78
C PHE A 330 11.32 -1.28 -23.81
N GLN A 331 12.10 -0.89 -24.83
CA GLN A 331 12.42 0.50 -25.12
C GLN A 331 11.14 1.33 -25.27
N VAL A 332 11.17 2.57 -24.78
CA VAL A 332 10.12 3.54 -25.08
C VAL A 332 10.30 4.00 -26.52
N GLU A 333 9.28 3.82 -27.34
CA GLU A 333 9.27 4.19 -28.76
C GLU A 333 7.93 4.85 -29.10
N ASP A 334 7.94 5.90 -29.93
CA ASP A 334 6.73 6.57 -30.43
C ASP A 334 5.76 7.05 -29.31
N ALA A 335 6.28 7.41 -28.14
CA ALA A 335 5.43 7.88 -27.04
C ALA A 335 4.98 9.33 -27.24
N VAL A 336 3.70 9.61 -26.98
CA VAL A 336 3.10 10.95 -27.07
C VAL A 336 2.69 11.41 -25.68
N VAL A 337 3.35 12.44 -25.16
CA VAL A 337 3.07 13.01 -23.82
C VAL A 337 2.68 14.47 -23.96
N LYS A 338 1.37 14.75 -23.92
CA LYS A 338 0.86 16.04 -24.37
C LYS A 338 -0.24 16.64 -23.49
N ASN A 339 -0.24 17.98 -23.34
CA ASN A 339 -1.32 18.71 -22.64
C ASN A 339 -1.54 18.28 -21.17
N ASN A 340 -0.54 17.67 -20.52
CA ASN A 340 -0.62 17.32 -19.11
C ASN A 340 -0.27 18.53 -18.23
N THR A 341 -0.84 18.58 -17.03
CA THR A 341 -0.60 19.65 -16.05
C THR A 341 -0.04 19.05 -14.77
N TYR A 342 1.15 19.51 -14.36
CA TYR A 342 1.84 19.11 -13.13
C TYR A 342 2.00 20.31 -12.21
N ILE A 343 1.43 20.24 -11.01
CA ILE A 343 1.44 21.33 -10.03
C ILE A 343 2.07 20.82 -8.74
N ASN A 344 3.13 21.46 -8.28
CA ASN A 344 3.88 21.10 -7.08
C ASN A 344 4.18 19.59 -7.05
N CYS A 345 4.70 19.10 -8.18
CA CYS A 345 5.11 17.71 -8.35
C CYS A 345 6.65 17.69 -8.34
N ASP A 346 7.23 16.88 -7.47
CA ASP A 346 8.65 17.00 -7.12
C ASP A 346 9.58 16.42 -8.20
N TYR A 347 9.11 15.39 -8.92
CA TYR A 347 9.97 14.58 -9.77
C TYR A 347 9.36 14.23 -11.13
N ILE A 348 9.99 14.72 -12.19
CA ILE A 348 9.81 14.34 -13.59
C ILE A 348 11.09 13.63 -14.04
N GLN A 349 10.98 12.35 -14.38
CA GLN A 349 12.11 11.43 -14.49
C GLN A 349 12.23 10.91 -15.93
N LEU A 350 13.32 11.22 -16.63
CA LEU A 350 13.57 10.85 -18.02
C LEU A 350 14.73 9.87 -18.14
N CYS A 351 14.55 8.82 -18.93
CA CYS A 351 15.48 7.69 -19.04
C CYS A 351 15.66 6.94 -17.71
N ALA A 352 14.63 6.95 -16.86
CA ALA A 352 14.69 6.41 -15.51
C ALA A 352 15.06 4.91 -15.53
N GLY A 353 15.92 4.53 -14.59
CA GLY A 353 16.45 3.16 -14.48
C GLY A 353 17.63 2.86 -15.39
N SER A 354 18.17 3.84 -16.14
CA SER A 354 19.37 3.63 -16.96
C SER A 354 20.50 2.98 -16.17
N ASP A 355 21.01 1.87 -16.70
CA ASP A 355 22.15 1.12 -16.20
C ASP A 355 22.75 0.27 -17.34
N SER A 356 23.69 -0.62 -17.04
CA SER A 356 24.33 -1.47 -18.04
C SER A 356 23.38 -2.44 -18.74
N GLU A 357 22.25 -2.81 -18.13
CA GLU A 357 21.23 -3.66 -18.73
C GLU A 357 20.17 -2.82 -19.47
N ARG A 358 19.64 -1.80 -18.80
CA ARG A 358 18.63 -0.86 -19.29
C ARG A 358 19.29 0.29 -20.04
N SER A 359 19.91 -0.01 -21.16
CA SER A 359 20.71 0.93 -21.97
C SER A 359 20.01 1.42 -23.25
N ALA A 360 18.75 1.02 -23.50
CA ALA A 360 17.97 1.50 -24.65
C ALA A 360 17.18 2.77 -24.27
N THR A 361 17.63 3.93 -24.72
CA THR A 361 16.99 5.23 -24.44
C THR A 361 15.68 5.43 -25.22
N PRO A 362 14.78 6.33 -24.80
CA PRO A 362 13.56 6.62 -25.54
C PRO A 362 13.84 7.15 -26.96
N ILE A 363 13.04 6.70 -27.94
CA ILE A 363 13.17 7.09 -29.35
C ILE A 363 11.82 7.56 -29.93
N ASN A 364 11.90 8.39 -30.98
CA ASN A 364 10.75 8.89 -31.75
C ASN A 364 9.58 9.44 -30.90
N SER A 365 9.88 9.94 -29.70
CA SER A 365 8.86 10.31 -28.73
C SER A 365 8.71 11.83 -28.63
N GLU A 366 7.59 12.31 -28.10
CA GLU A 366 7.35 13.73 -27.86
C GLU A 366 6.82 14.06 -26.46
N ILE A 367 7.29 15.20 -25.94
CA ILE A 367 6.76 15.86 -24.75
C ILE A 367 6.39 17.28 -25.16
N SER A 368 5.09 17.53 -25.35
CA SER A 368 4.61 18.78 -25.93
C SER A 368 3.42 19.42 -25.20
N ASP A 369 3.33 20.75 -25.24
CA ASP A 369 2.19 21.52 -24.71
C ASP A 369 1.84 21.23 -23.23
N ASN A 370 2.74 20.65 -22.45
CA ASN A 370 2.53 20.36 -21.02
C ASN A 370 2.78 21.61 -20.17
N ILE A 371 2.24 21.63 -18.95
CA ILE A 371 2.45 22.71 -17.99
C ILE A 371 3.10 22.14 -16.73
N PHE A 372 4.22 22.72 -16.32
CA PHE A 372 4.90 22.39 -15.07
C PHE A 372 4.95 23.63 -14.18
N TYR A 373 4.30 23.55 -13.03
CA TYR A 373 4.29 24.61 -12.03
C TYR A 373 4.85 24.07 -10.72
N HIS A 374 5.77 24.80 -10.12
CA HIS A 374 6.22 24.52 -8.76
C HIS A 374 6.49 25.82 -8.02
N ASP A 375 5.96 25.98 -6.81
CA ASP A 375 6.15 27.18 -6.00
C ASP A 375 7.51 27.25 -5.25
N LYS A 376 8.03 26.10 -4.82
CA LYS A 376 9.27 25.98 -4.02
C LYS A 376 10.48 25.44 -4.77
N LEU A 377 10.36 24.28 -5.42
CA LEU A 377 11.49 23.62 -6.08
C LEU A 377 11.78 24.25 -7.44
N ASN A 378 13.07 24.37 -7.78
CA ASN A 378 13.52 24.83 -9.09
C ASN A 378 13.97 23.66 -10.00
N ASN A 379 14.31 22.51 -9.44
CA ASN A 379 14.93 21.38 -10.13
C ASN A 379 14.04 20.12 -10.05
N ILE A 380 12.96 20.10 -10.83
CA ILE A 380 12.01 18.97 -10.84
C ILE A 380 12.34 17.92 -11.92
N PHE A 381 13.17 18.25 -12.90
CA PHE A 381 13.57 17.32 -13.96
C PHE A 381 14.85 16.59 -13.58
N THR A 382 14.87 15.28 -13.78
CA THR A 382 16.07 14.45 -13.70
C THR A 382 16.22 13.66 -14.99
N VAL A 383 17.40 13.74 -15.59
CA VAL A 383 17.76 13.08 -16.84
C VAL A 383 18.88 12.08 -16.55
N TYR A 384 18.64 10.80 -16.79
CA TYR A 384 19.60 9.74 -16.48
C TYR A 384 20.45 9.28 -17.68
N ASP A 385 20.03 9.60 -18.89
CA ASP A 385 20.67 9.13 -20.13
C ASP A 385 20.36 10.09 -21.30
N ASP A 386 20.81 9.75 -22.51
CA ASP A 386 20.51 10.53 -23.72
C ASP A 386 18.99 10.64 -23.96
N ILE A 387 18.56 11.89 -24.18
CA ILE A 387 17.16 12.28 -24.45
C ILE A 387 16.98 12.83 -25.88
N SER A 388 17.96 12.64 -26.76
CA SER A 388 17.91 13.12 -28.16
C SER A 388 16.76 12.52 -28.97
N GLY A 389 16.27 11.34 -28.59
CA GLY A 389 15.09 10.70 -29.17
C GLY A 389 13.74 11.27 -28.69
N ILE A 390 13.75 12.29 -27.82
CA ILE A 390 12.55 12.94 -27.31
C ILE A 390 12.48 14.37 -27.84
N LYS A 391 11.44 14.67 -28.62
CA LYS A 391 11.14 16.03 -29.07
C LYS A 391 10.40 16.80 -27.97
N PHE A 392 10.96 17.94 -27.57
CA PHE A 392 10.30 18.87 -26.64
C PHE A 392 9.75 20.08 -27.38
N GLU A 393 8.46 20.40 -27.18
CA GLU A 393 7.83 21.53 -27.87
C GLU A 393 6.76 22.23 -27.02
N ASN A 394 6.78 23.56 -26.97
CA ASN A 394 5.73 24.39 -26.36
C ASN A 394 5.35 24.05 -24.91
N ASN A 395 6.24 23.43 -24.13
CA ASN A 395 5.99 23.16 -22.71
C ASN A 395 6.09 24.47 -21.91
N SER A 396 5.14 24.73 -21.02
CA SER A 396 5.13 25.91 -20.17
C SER A 396 5.67 25.58 -18.78
N ILE A 397 6.56 26.40 -18.24
CA ILE A 397 7.11 26.22 -16.89
C ILE A 397 6.97 27.49 -16.06
N SER A 398 6.79 27.36 -14.74
CA SER A 398 6.87 28.52 -13.83
C SER A 398 8.27 29.13 -13.84
N SER A 399 8.36 30.44 -13.57
CA SER A 399 9.59 31.24 -13.76
C SER A 399 10.82 30.75 -12.99
N ASN A 400 10.61 30.07 -11.86
CA ASN A 400 11.64 29.51 -11.00
C ASN A 400 12.22 28.18 -11.47
N ILE A 401 11.53 27.45 -12.36
CA ILE A 401 11.97 26.11 -12.78
C ILE A 401 13.15 26.22 -13.75
N GLU A 402 14.19 25.43 -13.49
CA GLU A 402 15.33 25.19 -14.35
C GLU A 402 15.34 23.71 -14.78
N THR A 403 15.26 23.45 -16.08
CA THR A 403 15.11 22.08 -16.59
C THR A 403 16.46 21.40 -16.90
N GLY A 404 17.49 22.17 -17.23
CA GLY A 404 18.73 21.64 -17.80
C GLY A 404 18.58 21.06 -19.22
N ILE A 405 17.39 21.11 -19.82
CA ILE A 405 17.09 20.59 -21.17
C ILE A 405 17.25 21.74 -22.19
N PRO A 406 17.97 21.55 -23.32
CA PRO A 406 18.37 22.66 -24.20
C PRO A 406 17.25 23.48 -24.85
N GLY A 407 16.03 22.96 -24.98
CA GLY A 407 14.93 23.67 -25.66
C GLY A 407 13.56 23.03 -25.47
N GLY A 408 12.52 23.65 -26.06
CA GLY A 408 11.14 23.16 -26.02
C GLY A 408 10.31 23.62 -24.81
N PHE A 409 10.85 24.53 -24.00
CA PHE A 409 10.20 25.08 -22.80
C PHE A 409 10.09 26.61 -22.86
N VAL A 410 9.00 27.15 -22.32
CA VAL A 410 8.71 28.57 -22.21
C VAL A 410 8.44 28.91 -20.74
N LYS A 411 9.26 29.79 -20.16
CA LYS A 411 9.02 30.32 -18.81
C LYS A 411 7.88 31.33 -18.85
N LEU A 412 6.87 31.13 -18.00
CA LEU A 412 5.70 32.01 -17.87
C LEU A 412 5.52 32.44 -16.41
N ASP A 413 5.00 33.65 -16.21
CA ASP A 413 4.43 34.07 -14.92
C ASP A 413 3.07 33.38 -14.77
N LEU A 414 3.09 32.21 -14.13
CA LEU A 414 1.92 31.38 -13.87
C LEU A 414 1.40 31.66 -12.46
N LYS A 415 0.09 31.86 -12.34
CA LYS A 415 -0.60 31.94 -11.05
C LYS A 415 -1.63 30.84 -10.94
N LEU A 416 -1.77 30.25 -9.76
CA LEU A 416 -2.81 29.27 -9.52
C LEU A 416 -4.15 29.97 -9.26
N VAL A 417 -5.19 29.56 -9.98
CA VAL A 417 -6.58 30.00 -9.79
C VAL A 417 -7.48 28.78 -9.64
N LYS A 418 -8.58 28.90 -8.91
CA LYS A 418 -9.57 27.81 -8.85
C LYS A 418 -10.42 27.81 -10.11
N ASN A 419 -10.61 26.66 -10.72
CA ASN A 419 -11.60 26.47 -11.78
C ASN A 419 -13.01 26.29 -11.18
N GLU A 420 -14.01 26.12 -12.03
CA GLU A 420 -15.42 25.93 -11.64
C GLU A 420 -15.66 24.69 -10.75
N MET A 421 -14.81 23.67 -10.88
CA MET A 421 -14.85 22.44 -10.09
C MET A 421 -14.01 22.52 -8.80
N GLY A 422 -13.37 23.67 -8.53
CA GLY A 422 -12.55 23.90 -7.34
C GLY A 422 -11.08 23.48 -7.42
N PHE A 423 -10.63 22.90 -8.54
CA PHE A 423 -9.22 22.54 -8.76
C PHE A 423 -8.36 23.78 -8.98
N LEU A 424 -7.15 23.78 -8.44
CA LEU A 424 -6.15 24.81 -8.72
C LEU A 424 -5.55 24.57 -10.11
N ILE A 425 -5.66 25.54 -11.01
CA ILE A 425 -5.08 25.46 -12.35
C ILE A 425 -4.12 26.63 -12.60
N PRO A 426 -3.00 26.43 -13.33
CA PRO A 426 -2.15 27.51 -13.76
C PRO A 426 -2.87 28.42 -14.76
N ALA A 427 -2.75 29.73 -14.56
CA ALA A 427 -3.29 30.75 -15.45
C ALA A 427 -2.23 31.82 -15.75
N SER A 428 -2.18 32.25 -17.01
CA SER A 428 -1.39 33.38 -17.48
C SER A 428 -1.96 33.89 -18.81
N PRO A 429 -1.96 35.20 -19.10
CA PRO A 429 -2.35 35.71 -20.42
C PRO A 429 -1.52 35.14 -21.58
N ALA A 430 -0.29 34.70 -21.30
CA ALA A 430 0.63 34.13 -22.29
C ALA A 430 0.51 32.59 -22.40
N LEU A 431 -0.26 31.94 -21.53
CA LEU A 431 -0.46 30.49 -21.55
C LEU A 431 -1.36 30.12 -22.74
N LYS A 432 -0.81 29.36 -23.68
CA LYS A 432 -1.54 28.90 -24.89
C LYS A 432 -2.34 27.62 -24.63
N THR A 433 -1.86 26.77 -23.74
CA THR A 433 -2.53 25.51 -23.39
C THR A 433 -3.69 25.78 -22.45
N LYS A 434 -4.90 25.38 -22.84
CA LYS A 434 -6.06 25.43 -21.96
C LYS A 434 -6.01 24.24 -21.00
N VAL A 435 -6.01 24.50 -19.69
CA VAL A 435 -6.17 23.45 -18.68
C VAL A 435 -7.65 23.09 -18.57
N THR A 436 -8.00 21.86 -18.93
CA THR A 436 -9.38 21.35 -18.82
C THR A 436 -9.40 20.08 -17.99
N ILE A 437 -10.28 20.06 -16.98
CA ILE A 437 -10.60 18.85 -16.23
C ILE A 437 -12.03 18.47 -16.63
N SER A 438 -12.22 17.21 -17.03
CA SER A 438 -13.53 16.73 -17.48
C SER A 438 -14.52 16.66 -16.32
N PRO A 439 -15.80 17.04 -16.50
CA PRO A 439 -16.82 16.77 -15.49
C PRO A 439 -17.16 15.28 -15.34
N LYS A 440 -16.61 14.42 -16.22
CA LYS A 440 -16.78 12.96 -16.17
C LYS A 440 -15.78 12.27 -15.24
N ILE A 441 -14.90 13.00 -14.56
CA ILE A 441 -13.97 12.36 -13.61
C ILE A 441 -14.73 11.65 -12.49
N ALA A 442 -14.10 10.62 -11.95
CA ALA A 442 -14.57 9.98 -10.74
C ALA A 442 -14.60 10.98 -9.58
N THR A 443 -15.57 10.86 -8.69
CA THR A 443 -15.57 11.48 -7.37
C THR A 443 -15.86 10.39 -6.35
N LYS A 444 -15.59 10.66 -5.08
CA LYS A 444 -15.89 9.70 -4.02
C LYS A 444 -17.39 9.43 -3.91
N GLU A 445 -18.22 10.40 -4.29
CA GLU A 445 -19.67 10.35 -4.26
C GLU A 445 -20.29 9.62 -5.46
N ASN A 446 -19.73 9.79 -6.66
CA ASN A 446 -20.26 9.17 -7.89
C ASN A 446 -19.72 7.76 -8.19
N THR A 447 -18.88 7.22 -7.30
CA THR A 447 -18.31 5.88 -7.42
C THR A 447 -18.75 4.95 -6.29
N GLY A 448 -18.65 3.64 -6.52
CA GLY A 448 -19.11 2.62 -5.60
C GLY A 448 -20.62 2.71 -5.36
N VAL A 449 -21.03 2.36 -4.14
CA VAL A 449 -22.45 2.39 -3.73
C VAL A 449 -22.74 3.51 -2.74
N SER A 450 -23.98 4.00 -2.73
CA SER A 450 -24.43 5.04 -1.81
C SER A 450 -24.91 4.50 -0.45
N TRP A 451 -25.25 3.21 -0.40
CA TRP A 451 -25.80 2.53 0.77
C TRP A 451 -24.72 1.84 1.65
N TYR A 452 -23.45 1.92 1.27
CA TYR A 452 -22.32 1.41 2.04
C TYR A 452 -21.31 2.54 2.33
N SER A 453 -20.76 2.58 3.55
CA SER A 453 -19.86 3.66 3.96
C SER A 453 -18.50 3.55 3.29
N LYS A 454 -17.96 4.70 2.85
CA LYS A 454 -16.60 4.87 2.31
C LYS A 454 -15.60 5.43 3.34
N GLU A 455 -15.97 5.42 4.62
CA GLU A 455 -15.10 5.83 5.71
C GLU A 455 -14.11 4.71 6.04
N ALA A 456 -12.83 5.08 6.19
CA ALA A 456 -11.82 4.13 6.64
C ALA A 456 -12.07 3.79 8.12
N LYS A 457 -12.12 2.50 8.46
CA LYS A 457 -12.40 2.01 9.82
C LYS A 457 -11.14 1.92 10.71
N ASN A 458 -10.02 2.54 10.31
CA ASN A 458 -8.78 2.48 11.08
C ASN A 458 -8.87 3.41 12.30
N VAL A 459 -8.77 2.83 13.50
CA VAL A 459 -8.78 3.59 14.75
C VAL A 459 -7.34 3.94 15.12
N ALA A 460 -7.06 5.23 15.29
CA ALA A 460 -5.74 5.70 15.69
C ALA A 460 -5.44 5.37 17.16
N LEU A 461 -4.17 5.20 17.50
CA LEU A 461 -3.70 5.24 18.89
C LEU A 461 -4.11 6.58 19.54
N ASN A 462 -4.31 6.60 20.86
CA ASN A 462 -4.67 7.81 21.62
C ASN A 462 -6.00 8.48 21.23
N SER A 463 -6.93 7.78 20.56
CA SER A 463 -8.21 8.36 20.11
C SER A 463 -9.42 7.98 20.96
N GLY A 464 -9.26 7.01 21.86
CA GLY A 464 -10.31 6.49 22.73
C GLY A 464 -10.35 7.19 24.10
N LYS A 465 -10.96 6.53 25.07
CA LYS A 465 -11.07 7.04 26.45
C LYS A 465 -9.88 6.62 27.30
N ILE A 466 -9.65 7.37 28.37
CA ILE A 466 -8.67 7.01 29.40
C ILE A 466 -9.32 5.99 30.37
N ILE A 467 -8.63 4.88 30.62
CA ILE A 467 -9.00 3.85 31.60
C ILE A 467 -7.86 3.72 32.62
N LYS A 468 -8.16 4.00 33.89
CA LYS A 468 -7.17 3.87 34.96
C LYS A 468 -6.99 2.40 35.34
N ALA A 469 -5.75 1.90 35.25
CA ALA A 469 -5.39 0.57 35.72
C ALA A 469 -4.89 0.61 37.16
N LYS A 470 -5.44 -0.25 38.01
CA LYS A 470 -4.95 -0.41 39.39
C LYS A 470 -3.60 -1.14 39.39
N PRO A 471 -2.62 -0.75 40.23
CA PRO A 471 -1.41 -1.54 40.45
C PRO A 471 -1.74 -2.97 40.91
N GLY A 472 -0.85 -3.92 40.63
CA GLY A 472 -0.99 -5.30 41.08
C GLY A 472 -0.76 -6.36 40.00
N ILE A 473 -1.23 -7.57 40.28
CA ILE A 473 -0.99 -8.75 39.45
C ILE A 473 -2.05 -8.84 38.35
N ASN A 474 -1.62 -8.89 37.09
CA ASN A 474 -2.45 -9.06 35.88
C ASN A 474 -3.56 -8.00 35.68
N THR A 475 -3.57 -6.91 36.45
CA THR A 475 -4.59 -5.86 36.32
C THR A 475 -4.61 -5.22 34.93
N LEU A 476 -3.45 -5.12 34.28
CA LEU A 476 -3.35 -4.67 32.89
C LEU A 476 -4.10 -5.59 31.93
N ILE A 477 -4.08 -6.91 32.16
CA ILE A 477 -4.78 -7.89 31.30
C ILE A 477 -6.29 -7.73 31.45
N GLU A 478 -6.77 -7.53 32.68
CA GLU A 478 -8.21 -7.30 32.95
C GLU A 478 -8.71 -6.04 32.23
N VAL A 479 -7.92 -4.96 32.25
CA VAL A 479 -8.25 -3.72 31.54
C VAL A 479 -8.21 -3.92 30.02
N VAL A 480 -7.18 -4.58 29.49
CA VAL A 480 -7.04 -4.84 28.05
C VAL A 480 -8.20 -5.69 27.50
N ASN A 481 -8.65 -6.69 28.25
CA ASN A 481 -9.78 -7.55 27.84
C ASN A 481 -11.12 -6.79 27.72
N THR A 482 -11.23 -5.60 28.31
CA THR A 482 -12.45 -4.79 28.31
C THR A 482 -12.27 -3.42 27.62
N SER A 483 -11.07 -3.12 27.13
CA SER A 483 -10.77 -1.89 26.41
C SER A 483 -11.29 -1.92 24.98
N LYS A 484 -11.41 -0.75 24.38
CA LYS A 484 -11.79 -0.57 22.98
C LYS A 484 -10.60 -0.07 22.15
N PRO A 485 -10.62 -0.26 20.82
CA PRO A 485 -9.64 0.35 19.92
C PRO A 485 -9.45 1.84 20.22
N GLY A 486 -8.19 2.27 20.36
CA GLY A 486 -7.80 3.65 20.62
C GLY A 486 -7.74 4.06 22.10
N ASP A 487 -8.26 3.24 23.02
CA ASP A 487 -8.25 3.56 24.46
C ASP A 487 -6.83 3.72 25.03
N ILE A 488 -6.72 4.56 26.06
CA ILE A 488 -5.49 4.87 26.78
C ILE A 488 -5.57 4.25 28.16
N ILE A 489 -4.69 3.30 28.46
CA ILE A 489 -4.56 2.65 29.76
C ILE A 489 -3.58 3.47 30.59
N GLU A 490 -4.11 4.22 31.56
CA GLU A 490 -3.34 5.08 32.45
C GLU A 490 -2.88 4.30 33.69
N LEU A 491 -1.58 4.25 33.91
CA LEU A 491 -0.90 3.59 35.02
C LEU A 491 -0.50 4.63 36.06
N SER A 492 -0.62 4.27 37.33
CA SER A 492 -0.27 5.17 38.44
C SER A 492 1.25 5.37 38.49
N SER A 493 1.67 6.63 38.53
CA SER A 493 3.06 7.08 38.63
C SER A 493 3.82 6.33 39.73
N GLY A 494 4.99 5.77 39.41
CA GLY A 494 5.88 5.06 40.35
C GLY A 494 5.40 3.68 40.84
N GLU A 495 4.16 3.27 40.52
CA GLU A 495 3.58 2.02 41.00
C GLU A 495 3.97 0.81 40.13
N SER A 496 3.88 -0.39 40.70
CA SER A 496 4.28 -1.65 40.04
C SER A 496 3.10 -2.49 39.54
N TYR A 497 3.27 -3.06 38.35
CA TYR A 497 2.32 -3.90 37.65
C TYR A 497 3.00 -5.21 37.26
N LEU A 498 2.61 -6.32 37.90
CA LEU A 498 3.22 -7.63 37.67
C LEU A 498 2.39 -8.45 36.67
N LEU A 499 3.02 -8.87 35.58
CA LEU A 499 2.43 -9.71 34.55
C LEU A 499 2.88 -11.17 34.72
N THR A 500 1.98 -12.02 35.22
CA THR A 500 2.20 -13.48 35.27
C THR A 500 1.76 -14.17 33.97
N LYS A 501 1.10 -13.43 33.08
CA LYS A 501 0.67 -13.82 31.74
C LYS A 501 1.05 -12.73 30.75
N THR A 502 1.26 -13.10 29.49
CA THR A 502 1.51 -12.12 28.42
C THR A 502 0.22 -11.37 28.10
N VAL A 503 0.30 -10.05 27.96
CA VAL A 503 -0.80 -9.19 27.53
C VAL A 503 -0.98 -9.33 26.02
N ALA A 504 -2.10 -9.89 25.58
CA ALA A 504 -2.47 -9.98 24.16
C ALA A 504 -3.12 -8.68 23.71
N VAL A 505 -2.59 -8.07 22.66
CA VAL A 505 -3.04 -6.77 22.13
C VAL A 505 -3.58 -6.98 20.73
N SER A 506 -4.90 -7.08 20.60
CA SER A 506 -5.62 -7.34 19.35
C SER A 506 -6.22 -6.08 18.70
N HIS A 507 -6.05 -4.92 19.33
CA HIS A 507 -6.51 -3.62 18.83
C HIS A 507 -5.54 -2.51 19.27
N PRO A 508 -5.58 -1.31 18.66
CA PRO A 508 -4.73 -0.19 19.03
C PRO A 508 -4.94 0.22 20.50
N LEU A 509 -3.86 0.25 21.29
CA LEU A 509 -3.89 0.64 22.71
C LEU A 509 -2.65 1.44 23.10
N THR A 510 -2.85 2.40 24.00
CA THR A 510 -1.76 3.15 24.63
C THR A 510 -1.64 2.77 26.10
N PHE A 511 -0.43 2.65 26.61
CA PHE A 511 -0.12 2.53 28.04
C PHE A 511 0.70 3.75 28.46
N LYS A 512 0.22 4.48 29.46
CA LYS A 512 0.78 5.77 29.83
C LYS A 512 0.88 5.93 31.34
N SER A 513 2.00 6.42 31.85
CA SER A 513 2.10 6.83 33.26
C SER A 513 1.33 8.13 33.53
N SER A 514 0.66 8.22 34.68
CA SER A 514 -0.16 9.37 35.08
C SER A 514 0.64 10.58 35.56
N GLY A 515 1.95 10.45 35.77
CA GLY A 515 2.83 11.47 36.34
C GLY A 515 4.27 11.34 35.87
N ASP A 516 5.18 12.07 36.53
CA ASP A 516 6.59 12.16 36.12
C ASP A 516 7.41 10.90 36.45
N GLU A 517 7.00 10.13 37.47
CA GLU A 517 7.64 8.86 37.78
C GLU A 517 7.07 7.74 36.90
N LYS A 518 7.96 6.96 36.31
CA LYS A 518 7.57 5.87 35.39
C LYS A 518 6.91 4.74 36.17
N ALA A 519 5.68 4.38 35.79
CA ALA A 519 5.06 3.14 36.23
C ALA A 519 5.92 1.94 35.81
N ILE A 520 6.00 0.93 36.66
CA ILE A 520 6.94 -0.18 36.53
C ILE A 520 6.18 -1.43 36.10
N ILE A 521 6.55 -2.00 34.96
CA ILE A 521 6.05 -3.29 34.48
C ILE A 521 7.11 -4.36 34.71
N LEU A 522 6.72 -5.36 35.50
CA LEU A 522 7.46 -6.60 35.76
C LEU A 522 6.72 -7.75 35.08
N PHE A 523 7.43 -8.79 34.64
CA PHE A 523 6.77 -9.92 33.98
C PHE A 523 7.50 -11.24 34.21
N GLU A 524 6.73 -12.34 34.34
CA GLU A 524 7.24 -13.69 34.67
C GLU A 524 7.12 -14.68 33.49
N LYS A 525 6.58 -14.23 32.35
CA LYS A 525 6.57 -14.98 31.10
C LYS A 525 7.76 -14.57 30.23
N MET A 526 8.04 -15.36 29.19
CA MET A 526 9.07 -14.98 28.21
C MET A 526 8.76 -13.68 27.46
N SER A 527 7.51 -13.20 27.50
CA SER A 527 7.17 -11.86 27.03
C SER A 527 6.08 -11.17 27.83
N ALA A 528 6.21 -9.84 27.96
CA ALA A 528 5.21 -9.00 28.61
C ALA A 528 4.03 -8.72 27.67
N PHE A 529 4.29 -8.33 26.42
CA PHE A 529 3.27 -7.94 25.43
C PHE A 529 3.39 -8.73 24.13
N ASP A 530 2.24 -9.07 23.57
CA ASP A 530 2.07 -9.74 22.27
C ASP A 530 1.16 -8.91 21.36
N ILE A 531 1.74 -8.28 20.33
CA ILE A 531 0.99 -7.57 19.31
C ILE A 531 0.38 -8.60 18.36
N GLN A 532 -0.93 -8.74 18.40
CA GLN A 532 -1.70 -9.68 17.59
C GLN A 532 -2.30 -8.99 16.37
N ASN A 533 -2.92 -9.77 15.47
CA ASN A 533 -3.56 -9.21 14.28
C ASN A 533 -4.63 -8.17 14.67
N GLY A 534 -4.50 -6.95 14.13
CA GLY A 534 -5.33 -5.78 14.49
C GLY A 534 -4.75 -4.92 15.62
N GLY A 535 -3.74 -5.40 16.34
CA GLY A 535 -3.06 -4.70 17.42
C GLY A 535 -2.14 -3.58 16.95
N SER A 536 -2.00 -2.56 17.79
CA SER A 536 -0.94 -1.54 17.71
C SER A 536 -0.69 -1.02 19.13
N LEU A 537 0.53 -0.57 19.41
CA LEU A 537 0.94 -0.19 20.75
C LEU A 537 1.59 1.18 20.81
N SER A 538 1.24 1.94 21.84
CA SER A 538 2.00 3.09 22.30
C SER A 538 2.36 2.93 23.78
N PHE A 539 3.61 3.22 24.15
CA PHE A 539 4.07 3.30 25.53
C PHE A 539 4.63 4.69 25.81
N GLU A 540 4.13 5.34 26.86
CA GLU A 540 4.54 6.68 27.27
C GLU A 540 4.93 6.68 28.76
N GLY A 541 6.21 6.94 29.05
CA GLY A 541 6.65 7.08 30.44
C GLY A 541 6.66 5.77 31.22
N ILE A 542 6.90 4.61 30.60
CA ILE A 542 6.86 3.30 31.25
C ILE A 542 8.27 2.78 31.52
N LYS A 543 8.48 2.16 32.68
CA LYS A 543 9.69 1.38 32.98
C LYS A 543 9.39 -0.11 32.88
N PHE A 544 10.09 -0.81 32.00
CA PHE A 544 10.10 -2.27 31.91
C PHE A 544 11.32 -2.81 32.65
N ASP A 545 11.08 -3.68 33.62
CA ASP A 545 12.14 -4.30 34.44
C ASP A 545 12.11 -5.82 34.25
N GLY A 546 13.20 -6.35 33.69
CA GLY A 546 13.37 -7.76 33.37
C GLY A 546 13.74 -8.65 34.54
N ALA A 547 13.92 -8.12 35.76
CA ALA A 547 14.43 -8.89 36.90
C ALA A 547 13.53 -10.05 37.35
N LYS A 548 12.25 -10.03 36.97
CA LYS A 548 11.27 -11.09 37.25
C LYS A 548 11.03 -12.04 36.08
N ALA A 549 11.64 -11.78 34.92
CA ALA A 549 11.50 -12.64 33.75
C ALA A 549 12.07 -14.03 34.05
N PRO A 550 11.56 -15.07 33.37
CA PRO A 550 12.01 -16.42 33.67
C PRO A 550 13.44 -16.61 33.16
N ASP A 551 14.21 -17.44 33.86
CA ASP A 551 15.60 -17.76 33.50
C ASP A 551 15.66 -18.72 32.30
N TYR A 552 15.30 -18.19 31.12
CA TYR A 552 15.37 -18.85 29.83
C TYR A 552 15.89 -17.89 28.77
N ALA A 553 16.64 -18.44 27.83
CA ALA A 553 17.10 -17.68 26.67
C ALA A 553 15.95 -17.30 25.73
N GLY A 554 16.07 -16.16 25.05
CA GLY A 554 15.13 -15.77 24.00
C GLY A 554 13.87 -15.05 24.50
N ASN A 555 13.89 -14.57 25.74
CA ASN A 555 12.88 -13.66 26.29
C ASN A 555 12.81 -12.37 25.45
N ALA A 556 11.66 -11.71 25.46
CA ALA A 556 11.46 -10.41 24.81
C ALA A 556 10.45 -9.58 25.59
N VAL A 557 10.64 -8.27 25.74
CA VAL A 557 9.62 -7.43 26.40
C VAL A 557 8.34 -7.39 25.56
N ILE A 558 8.50 -7.06 24.28
CA ILE A 558 7.44 -6.99 23.28
C ILE A 558 7.73 -8.04 22.22
N ARG A 559 6.71 -8.75 21.78
CA ARG A 559 6.77 -9.57 20.57
C ARG A 559 5.58 -9.32 19.65
N THR A 560 5.73 -9.63 18.38
CA THR A 560 4.58 -9.81 17.49
C THR A 560 4.03 -11.23 17.59
N SER A 561 2.86 -11.44 16.99
CA SER A 561 2.23 -12.75 16.83
C SER A 561 3.19 -13.74 16.18
N GLN A 562 3.21 -14.98 16.68
CA GLN A 562 3.94 -16.09 16.07
C GLN A 562 3.24 -16.62 14.79
N HIS A 563 1.99 -16.22 14.60
CA HIS A 563 1.18 -16.49 13.41
C HIS A 563 1.11 -15.25 12.53
N SER A 564 0.78 -15.42 11.24
CA SER A 564 0.63 -14.33 10.29
C SER A 564 -0.29 -13.22 10.79
N MET A 565 0.06 -11.98 10.45
CA MET A 565 -0.78 -10.80 10.63
C MET A 565 -1.04 -10.14 9.28
N ASN A 566 -2.29 -10.13 8.84
CA ASN A 566 -2.69 -9.39 7.64
C ASN A 566 -2.99 -7.90 7.93
N ASN A 567 -3.16 -7.50 9.19
CA ASN A 567 -3.11 -6.10 9.58
C ASN A 567 -1.66 -5.66 9.78
N ASN A 568 -1.31 -4.50 9.24
CA ASN A 568 -0.08 -3.81 9.66
C ASN A 568 -0.26 -3.27 11.09
N TYR A 569 0.84 -3.08 11.81
CA TYR A 569 0.82 -2.53 13.16
C TYR A 569 1.70 -1.29 13.30
N ASN A 570 1.44 -0.50 14.34
CA ASN A 570 2.32 0.57 14.79
C ASN A 570 2.86 0.25 16.19
N LEU A 571 4.11 0.64 16.45
CA LEU A 571 4.72 0.58 17.78
C LEU A 571 5.41 1.91 18.09
N PHE A 572 4.89 2.63 19.08
CA PHE A 572 5.47 3.88 19.58
C PHE A 572 5.96 3.70 21.01
N ILE A 573 7.19 4.10 21.26
CA ILE A 573 7.84 4.04 22.57
C ILE A 573 8.42 5.41 22.83
N ASP A 574 7.85 6.15 23.78
CA ASP A 574 8.30 7.49 24.15
C ASP A 574 8.56 7.59 25.65
N ASN A 575 9.67 8.23 26.01
CA ASN A 575 10.07 8.45 27.40
C ASN A 575 10.07 7.16 28.26
N CYS A 576 10.41 6.02 27.67
CA CYS A 576 10.39 4.73 28.36
C CYS A 576 11.78 4.33 28.88
N GLU A 577 11.79 3.37 29.80
CA GLU A 577 13.00 2.72 30.32
C GLU A 577 12.90 1.21 30.16
N PHE A 578 13.96 0.58 29.68
CA PHE A 578 14.09 -0.86 29.59
C PHE A 578 15.36 -1.25 30.33
N VAL A 579 15.21 -1.97 31.45
CA VAL A 579 16.32 -2.28 32.35
C VAL A 579 16.35 -3.76 32.73
N ASP A 580 17.56 -4.23 33.00
CA ASP A 580 17.84 -5.53 33.59
C ASP A 580 17.25 -6.71 32.82
N LEU A 581 17.33 -6.62 31.48
CA LEU A 581 17.05 -7.70 30.55
C LEU A 581 18.28 -8.63 30.46
N ILE A 582 18.70 -9.15 31.62
CA ILE A 582 19.98 -9.88 31.78
C ILE A 582 19.85 -11.25 32.48
N VAL A 583 18.64 -11.66 32.87
CA VAL A 583 18.43 -12.92 33.60
C VAL A 583 19.05 -14.12 32.87
N ASN A 584 19.00 -14.10 31.54
CA ASN A 584 19.70 -15.04 30.67
C ASN A 584 20.15 -14.32 29.39
N HIS A 585 20.85 -15.01 28.49
CA HIS A 585 21.28 -14.46 27.22
C HIS A 585 20.13 -14.29 26.22
N SER A 586 20.34 -13.47 25.18
CA SER A 586 19.37 -13.27 24.09
C SER A 586 18.01 -12.76 24.59
N PHE A 587 18.01 -11.81 25.53
CA PHE A 587 16.80 -11.14 25.99
C PHE A 587 16.59 -9.85 25.18
N ASP A 588 15.64 -9.90 24.26
CA ASP A 588 15.36 -8.80 23.34
C ASP A 588 14.39 -7.76 23.93
N VAL A 589 14.37 -6.54 23.39
CA VAL A 589 13.29 -5.58 23.67
C VAL A 589 12.11 -5.88 22.76
N LEU A 590 12.32 -5.87 21.44
CA LEU A 590 11.33 -6.23 20.43
C LEU A 590 11.77 -7.48 19.67
N LYS A 591 10.91 -8.50 19.68
CA LYS A 591 11.05 -9.71 18.88
C LYS A 591 9.92 -9.84 17.87
N VAL A 592 10.22 -9.65 16.59
CA VAL A 592 9.24 -9.85 15.51
C VAL A 592 9.29 -11.28 14.97
N TYR A 593 8.21 -11.69 14.32
CA TYR A 593 8.07 -12.96 13.61
C TYR A 593 7.75 -12.74 12.13
N ARG A 594 7.92 -13.81 11.35
CA ARG A 594 7.65 -13.82 9.91
C ARG A 594 6.19 -13.47 9.61
N SER A 595 5.95 -12.81 8.48
CA SER A 595 4.62 -12.40 8.02
C SER A 595 3.92 -11.42 8.98
N THR A 596 4.71 -10.62 9.69
CA THR A 596 4.26 -9.45 10.45
C THR A 596 4.94 -8.20 9.88
N PHE A 597 4.18 -7.11 9.74
CA PHE A 597 4.64 -5.88 9.10
C PHE A 597 4.25 -4.64 9.90
N ALA A 598 5.23 -3.81 10.25
CA ALA A 598 4.99 -2.53 10.91
C ALA A 598 4.87 -1.40 9.88
N ASP A 599 3.81 -0.58 9.97
CA ASP A 599 3.77 0.69 9.26
C ASP A 599 4.80 1.65 9.84
N THR A 600 4.88 1.74 11.17
CA THR A 600 5.89 2.56 11.84
C THR A 600 6.28 1.97 13.18
N ILE A 601 7.60 1.93 13.40
CA ILE A 601 8.19 1.73 14.73
C ILE A 601 8.93 3.01 15.08
N SER A 602 8.51 3.69 16.16
CA SER A 602 9.15 4.91 16.66
C SER A 602 9.59 4.72 18.09
N ILE A 603 10.88 4.93 18.35
CA ILE A 603 11.48 4.88 19.69
C ILE A 603 12.13 6.24 19.96
N GLN A 604 11.62 6.97 20.93
CA GLN A 604 12.06 8.32 21.22
C GLN A 604 12.28 8.54 22.72
N ASN A 605 13.24 9.40 23.05
CA ASN A 605 13.50 9.88 24.41
C ASN A 605 13.65 8.76 25.46
N SER A 606 14.09 7.57 25.03
CA SER A 606 14.03 6.36 25.85
C SER A 606 15.41 5.85 26.23
N THR A 607 15.49 5.13 27.35
CA THR A 607 16.73 4.57 27.88
C THR A 607 16.67 3.04 27.91
N PHE A 608 17.75 2.42 27.45
CA PHE A 608 17.93 0.98 27.36
C PHE A 608 19.23 0.62 28.06
N LYS A 609 19.16 -0.17 29.13
CA LYS A 609 20.33 -0.47 29.97
C LYS A 609 20.36 -1.94 30.38
N ASN A 610 21.54 -2.55 30.33
CA ASN A 610 21.75 -3.95 30.73
C ASN A 610 20.86 -4.90 29.91
N ILE A 611 21.22 -5.15 28.66
CA ILE A 611 20.41 -5.96 27.74
C ILE A 611 21.28 -7.02 27.09
N THR A 612 20.94 -8.30 27.22
CA THR A 612 21.73 -9.40 26.65
C THR A 612 21.37 -9.72 25.19
N GLY A 613 20.19 -9.33 24.74
CA GLY A 613 19.71 -9.49 23.37
C GLY A 613 19.80 -8.22 22.53
N HIS A 614 18.93 -8.12 21.54
CA HIS A 614 18.78 -6.99 20.63
C HIS A 614 17.74 -5.99 21.14
N ILE A 615 17.87 -4.71 20.80
CA ILE A 615 16.74 -3.80 20.96
C ILE A 615 15.68 -4.14 19.92
N MET A 616 16.08 -4.25 18.65
CA MET A 616 15.16 -4.57 17.55
C MET A 616 15.88 -5.28 16.41
N ALA A 617 15.49 -6.52 16.14
CA ALA A 617 15.96 -7.29 15.00
C ALA A 617 14.81 -7.60 14.02
N LEU A 618 14.70 -6.77 12.98
CA LEU A 618 13.70 -6.83 11.91
C LEU A 618 14.27 -7.63 10.72
N ASP A 619 14.50 -8.93 10.96
CA ASP A 619 15.25 -9.83 10.06
C ASP A 619 14.55 -11.18 9.83
N LYS A 620 13.22 -11.21 9.76
CA LYS A 620 12.48 -12.47 9.67
C LYS A 620 12.09 -12.87 8.25
N GLU A 621 12.27 -11.96 7.29
CA GLU A 621 12.00 -12.17 5.87
C GLU A 621 13.32 -12.38 5.09
N THR A 622 14.01 -13.48 5.35
CA THR A 622 15.37 -13.73 4.85
C THR A 622 15.44 -14.56 3.57
N ASP A 623 14.34 -14.68 2.83
CA ASP A 623 14.27 -15.49 1.60
C ASP A 623 14.71 -14.72 0.35
N ASP A 624 15.14 -13.46 0.50
CA ASP A 624 15.62 -12.59 -0.58
C ASP A 624 14.61 -12.34 -1.70
N THR A 625 13.33 -12.26 -1.34
CA THR A 625 12.21 -12.01 -2.26
C THR A 625 11.70 -10.56 -2.26
N GLY A 626 12.38 -9.65 -1.55
CA GLY A 626 11.96 -8.25 -1.42
C GLY A 626 11.02 -7.96 -0.24
N VAL A 627 10.58 -8.99 0.49
CA VAL A 627 9.75 -8.84 1.70
C VAL A 627 10.59 -8.32 2.87
N TYR A 628 9.99 -7.49 3.73
CA TYR A 628 10.63 -6.92 4.93
C TYR A 628 9.62 -6.70 6.07
N ASN A 629 10.09 -6.34 7.27
CA ASN A 629 9.24 -6.32 8.48
C ASN A 629 8.75 -4.93 8.95
N ALA A 630 9.32 -3.82 8.45
CA ALA A 630 8.89 -2.48 8.86
C ALA A 630 9.12 -1.43 7.76
N GLU A 631 8.12 -0.59 7.54
CA GLU A 631 8.18 0.52 6.59
C GLU A 631 9.00 1.68 7.13
N HIS A 632 8.61 2.26 8.26
CA HIS A 632 9.31 3.38 8.88
C HIS A 632 9.90 2.97 10.23
N VAL A 633 11.20 3.17 10.40
CA VAL A 633 11.91 3.00 11.67
C VAL A 633 12.51 4.34 12.08
N ILE A 634 12.05 4.88 13.20
CA ILE A 634 12.45 6.19 13.73
C ILE A 634 13.04 5.98 15.11
N MET A 635 14.28 6.41 15.31
CA MET A 635 15.00 6.28 16.58
C MET A 635 15.65 7.62 16.92
N LYS A 636 15.04 8.36 17.86
CA LYS A 636 15.48 9.71 18.21
C LYS A 636 15.77 9.89 19.69
N ASN A 637 16.86 10.57 20.02
CA ASN A 637 17.14 10.99 21.39
C ASN A 637 17.15 9.83 22.42
N ASN A 638 17.70 8.67 22.04
CA ASN A 638 17.72 7.49 22.91
C ASN A 638 19.11 7.18 23.47
N ILE A 639 19.13 6.62 24.67
CA ILE A 639 20.35 6.12 25.34
C ILE A 639 20.36 4.59 25.28
N PHE A 640 21.38 4.01 24.66
CA PHE A 640 21.65 2.58 24.66
C PHE A 640 22.95 2.33 25.42
N LYS A 641 22.86 1.66 26.57
CA LYS A 641 23.99 1.39 27.46
C LYS A 641 24.09 -0.09 27.79
N ASP A 642 25.27 -0.68 27.64
CA ASP A 642 25.53 -2.07 28.01
C ASP A 642 24.56 -3.05 27.31
N VAL A 643 24.41 -2.88 25.99
CA VAL A 643 23.59 -3.74 25.12
C VAL A 643 24.50 -4.73 24.42
N GLN A 644 24.38 -6.02 24.73
CA GLN A 644 25.25 -7.06 24.15
C GLN A 644 24.93 -7.31 22.67
N GLY A 645 23.66 -7.26 22.26
CA GLY A 645 23.25 -7.37 20.86
C GLY A 645 23.31 -6.05 20.09
N SER A 646 22.87 -6.08 18.83
CA SER A 646 22.60 -4.87 18.05
C SER A 646 21.39 -4.10 18.57
N VAL A 647 21.45 -2.78 18.44
CA VAL A 647 20.29 -1.90 18.61
C VAL A 647 19.30 -2.08 17.45
N LEU A 648 19.79 -2.10 16.21
CA LEU A 648 18.93 -2.30 15.05
C LEU A 648 19.55 -3.29 14.07
N ARG A 649 18.77 -4.30 13.69
CA ARG A 649 18.91 -4.99 12.41
C ARG A 649 17.69 -4.66 11.57
N LEU A 650 17.89 -4.15 10.35
CA LEU A 650 16.84 -3.89 9.38
C LEU A 650 17.19 -4.58 8.06
N TYR A 651 16.31 -5.48 7.61
CA TYR A 651 16.55 -6.36 6.47
C TYR A 651 15.49 -6.24 5.39
N ARG A 652 15.93 -6.04 4.16
CA ARG A 652 15.18 -6.28 2.92
C ARG A 652 16.11 -6.93 1.90
N GLY A 653 15.96 -8.23 1.71
CA GLY A 653 16.79 -9.03 0.81
C GLY A 653 16.29 -9.03 -0.64
N GLY A 654 17.15 -9.46 -1.57
CA GLY A 654 16.78 -9.65 -2.98
C GLY A 654 17.00 -8.44 -3.88
N THR A 655 16.43 -8.53 -5.09
CA THR A 655 16.54 -7.50 -6.14
C THR A 655 15.19 -6.89 -6.51
N ASP A 656 14.20 -6.98 -5.62
CA ASP A 656 12.90 -6.38 -5.83
C ASP A 656 12.98 -4.85 -5.80
N GLU A 657 12.23 -4.19 -6.67
CA GLU A 657 12.17 -2.73 -6.80
C GLU A 657 10.72 -2.20 -6.71
N SER A 658 9.79 -3.05 -6.24
CA SER A 658 8.35 -2.76 -6.22
C SER A 658 7.87 -2.10 -4.92
N THR A 659 8.74 -2.02 -3.91
CA THR A 659 8.41 -1.47 -2.59
C THR A 659 8.92 -0.04 -2.39
N PHE A 660 8.50 0.61 -1.31
CA PHE A 660 8.95 1.97 -0.97
C PHE A 660 10.09 1.97 0.05
N GLY A 661 9.92 1.21 1.14
CA GLY A 661 10.87 1.16 2.26
C GLY A 661 11.79 -0.06 2.24
N PRO A 662 12.53 -0.30 3.35
CA PRO A 662 12.43 0.46 4.60
C PRO A 662 13.00 1.89 4.55
N PHE A 663 12.45 2.75 5.40
CA PHE A 663 12.91 4.11 5.73
C PHE A 663 13.48 4.11 7.16
N LEU A 664 14.69 4.62 7.33
CA LEU A 664 15.36 4.75 8.63
C LEU A 664 15.71 6.20 8.91
N GLU A 665 15.27 6.69 10.07
CA GLU A 665 15.74 7.94 10.69
C GLU A 665 16.37 7.63 12.05
N LEU A 666 17.67 7.88 12.19
CA LEU A 666 18.43 7.64 13.41
C LEU A 666 19.14 8.95 13.82
N ASP A 667 18.56 9.66 14.77
CA ASP A 667 18.98 11.03 15.10
C ASP A 667 19.20 11.26 16.60
N HIS A 668 20.30 11.93 16.97
CA HIS A 668 20.59 12.31 18.36
C HIS A 668 20.63 11.15 19.39
N ASN A 669 21.17 9.99 19.02
CA ASN A 669 21.27 8.84 19.93
C ASN A 669 22.65 8.68 20.55
N MET A 670 22.70 8.06 21.74
CA MET A 670 23.90 7.70 22.46
C MET A 670 24.05 6.18 22.56
N PHE A 671 25.14 5.64 22.02
CA PHE A 671 25.50 4.23 22.09
C PHE A 671 26.74 4.06 22.96
N ASP A 672 26.61 3.40 24.10
CA ASP A 672 27.69 3.15 25.05
C ASP A 672 27.81 1.64 25.30
N GLN A 673 28.96 1.04 24.96
CA GLN A 673 29.21 -0.39 25.16
C GLN A 673 28.19 -1.30 24.42
N VAL A 674 27.86 -0.97 23.16
CA VAL A 674 26.84 -1.68 22.38
C VAL A 674 27.46 -2.70 21.41
N GLY A 675 26.85 -3.88 21.30
CA GLY A 675 27.08 -4.84 20.21
C GLY A 675 28.24 -5.82 20.39
N HIS A 676 28.92 -5.82 21.54
CA HIS A 676 30.09 -6.67 21.81
C HIS A 676 29.76 -8.11 22.24
N GLY A 677 28.48 -8.45 22.41
CA GLY A 677 28.06 -9.79 22.83
C GLY A 677 28.50 -10.87 21.84
N THR A 678 29.01 -11.99 22.33
CA THR A 678 29.48 -13.11 21.49
C THR A 678 28.38 -13.76 20.65
N ARG A 679 27.11 -13.56 21.03
CA ARG A 679 25.92 -14.04 20.32
C ARG A 679 25.36 -13.03 19.32
N ASN A 680 25.94 -11.83 19.22
CA ASN A 680 25.59 -10.87 18.20
C ASN A 680 26.12 -11.33 16.84
N LYS A 681 25.31 -12.08 16.09
CA LYS A 681 25.69 -12.62 14.77
C LYS A 681 26.05 -11.53 13.74
N TYR A 682 25.50 -10.32 13.91
CA TYR A 682 25.75 -9.19 13.01
C TYR A 682 27.10 -8.53 13.26
N LYS A 683 27.69 -8.75 14.44
CA LYS A 683 28.95 -8.13 14.89
C LYS A 683 28.95 -6.60 14.79
N ALA A 684 27.77 -5.99 14.91
CA ALA A 684 27.52 -4.57 14.71
C ALA A 684 26.57 -4.01 15.78
N ALA A 685 26.63 -2.71 16.05
CA ALA A 685 25.60 -2.02 16.82
C ALA A 685 24.35 -1.76 15.97
N ILE A 686 24.55 -1.42 14.69
CA ILE A 686 23.50 -1.24 13.69
C ILE A 686 23.87 -2.07 12.46
N SER A 687 22.92 -2.82 11.91
CA SER A 687 23.11 -3.63 10.72
C SER A 687 21.97 -3.40 9.73
N LEU A 688 22.28 -2.83 8.56
CA LEU A 688 21.30 -2.47 7.54
C LEU A 688 21.57 -3.26 6.27
N TYR A 689 20.52 -3.81 5.67
CA TYR A 689 20.61 -4.53 4.39
C TYR A 689 19.41 -4.15 3.54
N GLY A 690 19.66 -3.52 2.40
CA GLY A 690 18.63 -3.17 1.42
C GLY A 690 17.63 -2.07 1.83
N VAL A 691 17.97 -1.29 2.86
CA VAL A 691 17.19 -0.11 3.29
C VAL A 691 17.20 0.94 2.18
N GLN A 692 16.03 1.51 1.85
CA GLN A 692 15.85 2.36 0.68
C GLN A 692 16.07 3.83 0.96
N VAL A 693 15.78 4.29 2.19
CA VAL A 693 16.11 5.64 2.66
C VAL A 693 16.72 5.55 4.05
N THR A 694 17.87 6.15 4.24
CA THR A 694 18.63 6.12 5.50
C THR A 694 19.19 7.49 5.81
N ASP A 695 18.73 8.07 6.92
CA ASP A 695 19.30 9.28 7.50
C ASP A 695 19.83 8.94 8.90
N ILE A 696 21.16 8.99 9.07
CA ILE A 696 21.85 8.73 10.34
C ILE A 696 22.62 9.98 10.74
N THR A 697 22.10 10.70 11.72
CA THR A 697 22.58 12.04 12.07
C THR A 697 22.80 12.25 13.55
N ASN A 698 23.79 13.07 13.89
CA ASN A 698 23.95 13.63 15.23
C ASN A 698 24.16 12.60 16.37
N ASN A 699 24.60 11.38 16.06
CA ASN A 699 24.75 10.30 17.05
C ASN A 699 26.15 10.24 17.65
N ILE A 700 26.28 9.69 18.86
CA ILE A 700 27.56 9.34 19.48
C ILE A 700 27.63 7.83 19.72
N PHE A 701 28.65 7.19 19.17
CA PHE A 701 29.06 5.82 19.49
C PHE A 701 30.33 5.88 20.34
N ASN A 702 30.23 5.43 21.58
CA ASN A 702 31.30 5.37 22.56
C ASN A 702 31.57 3.91 22.91
N ASN A 703 32.82 3.46 22.68
CA ASN A 703 33.25 2.10 22.98
C ASN A 703 32.28 1.03 22.46
N SER A 704 31.69 1.23 21.28
CA SER A 704 30.65 0.36 20.74
C SER A 704 31.14 -0.36 19.49
N LYS A 705 30.42 -1.39 19.05
CA LYS A 705 30.52 -1.84 17.66
C LYS A 705 29.97 -0.79 16.73
N THR A 706 30.47 -0.81 15.50
CA THR A 706 30.11 0.15 14.47
C THR A 706 28.84 -0.25 13.72
N MET A 707 28.56 0.47 12.64
CA MET A 707 27.46 0.20 11.73
C MET A 707 27.95 -0.60 10.51
N VAL A 708 27.16 -1.59 10.09
CA VAL A 708 27.41 -2.41 8.88
C VAL A 708 26.23 -2.23 7.93
N ILE A 709 26.49 -1.73 6.72
CA ILE A 709 25.48 -1.35 5.73
C ILE A 709 25.78 -2.06 4.40
N TYR A 710 24.80 -2.80 3.90
CA TYR A 710 24.83 -3.39 2.57
C TYR A 710 23.74 -2.77 1.68
N LEU A 711 24.17 -2.06 0.65
CA LEU A 711 23.29 -1.40 -0.31
C LEU A 711 22.94 -2.35 -1.45
N VAL A 712 21.66 -2.39 -1.81
CA VAL A 712 21.13 -3.21 -2.91
C VAL A 712 20.45 -2.30 -3.95
N VAL A 713 19.98 -2.89 -5.04
CA VAL A 713 19.21 -2.21 -6.10
C VAL A 713 18.08 -1.33 -5.54
N GLY A 714 17.68 -0.31 -6.29
CA GLY A 714 16.63 0.61 -5.89
C GLY A 714 17.00 2.10 -5.93
N ASP A 715 18.26 2.43 -6.22
CA ASP A 715 18.85 3.76 -6.04
C ASP A 715 18.58 4.31 -4.61
N PRO A 716 19.03 3.61 -3.55
CA PRO A 716 18.76 4.01 -2.17
C PRO A 716 19.37 5.37 -1.85
N ILE A 717 18.67 6.14 -1.01
CA ILE A 717 19.14 7.44 -0.50
C ILE A 717 19.77 7.21 0.86
N VAL A 718 21.08 7.43 0.97
CA VAL A 718 21.84 7.15 2.20
C VAL A 718 22.66 8.37 2.60
N ASN A 719 22.29 8.98 3.73
CA ASN A 719 22.98 10.11 4.33
C ASN A 719 23.43 9.77 5.75
N ILE A 720 24.74 9.84 5.98
CA ILE A 720 25.34 9.63 7.30
C ILE A 720 26.16 10.86 7.63
N LYS A 721 25.64 11.71 8.53
CA LYS A 721 26.19 13.05 8.74
C LYS A 721 26.35 13.39 10.21
N ASN A 722 27.47 14.02 10.57
CA ASN A 722 27.69 14.57 11.91
C ASN A 722 27.55 13.50 13.02
N ASN A 723 28.27 12.38 12.91
CA ASN A 723 28.27 11.33 13.93
C ASN A 723 29.66 11.22 14.57
N ASN A 724 29.75 10.89 15.85
CA ASN A 724 31.02 10.63 16.53
C ASN A 724 31.21 9.12 16.78
N LEU A 725 32.36 8.58 16.40
CA LEU A 725 32.75 7.18 16.59
C LEU A 725 34.02 7.14 17.46
N PHE A 726 33.85 7.20 18.78
CA PHE A 726 34.97 7.17 19.73
C PHE A 726 35.20 5.76 20.28
N ASN A 727 36.44 5.27 20.22
CA ASN A 727 36.81 3.88 20.53
C ASN A 727 35.89 2.86 19.86
N THR A 728 35.45 3.19 18.64
CA THR A 728 34.48 2.43 17.86
C THR A 728 35.07 2.20 16.48
N ASP A 729 34.88 1.00 15.94
CA ASP A 729 35.36 0.64 14.59
C ASP A 729 34.76 1.59 13.53
N LYS A 730 35.43 1.72 12.36
CA LYS A 730 34.91 2.53 11.26
C LYS A 730 33.64 1.90 10.67
N ILE A 731 32.77 2.72 10.10
CA ILE A 731 31.56 2.27 9.40
C ILE A 731 31.96 1.37 8.22
N GLU A 732 31.28 0.24 8.08
CA GLU A 732 31.42 -0.66 6.94
C GLU A 732 30.23 -0.45 5.99
N ILE A 733 30.48 0.07 4.79
CA ILE A 733 29.48 0.25 3.73
C ILE A 733 29.94 -0.54 2.51
N SER A 734 29.05 -1.35 1.95
CA SER A 734 29.31 -2.19 0.78
C SER A 734 28.10 -2.21 -0.17
N GLY A 735 28.31 -2.68 -1.40
CA GLY A 735 27.37 -2.51 -2.51
C GLY A 735 27.89 -1.50 -3.55
N ASP A 736 27.16 -1.33 -4.64
CA ASP A 736 27.53 -0.49 -5.79
C ASP A 736 26.74 0.84 -5.87
N GLN A 737 25.90 1.11 -4.86
CA GLN A 737 25.04 2.27 -4.81
C GLN A 737 25.73 3.49 -4.20
N LYS A 738 25.27 4.68 -4.58
CA LYS A 738 25.79 5.96 -4.06
C LYS A 738 25.34 6.19 -2.62
N TYR A 739 26.19 6.86 -1.85
CA TYR A 739 25.91 7.27 -0.48
C TYR A 739 26.68 8.54 -0.13
N THR A 740 26.23 9.24 0.91
CA THR A 740 26.87 10.45 1.44
C THR A 740 27.32 10.21 2.88
N VAL A 741 28.60 10.43 3.15
CA VAL A 741 29.18 10.39 4.49
C VAL A 741 29.93 11.70 4.73
N GLU A 742 29.51 12.46 5.75
CA GLU A 742 30.07 13.77 6.08
C GLU A 742 30.25 13.92 7.59
N ASN A 743 31.30 14.63 8.02
CA ASN A 743 31.53 15.00 9.43
C ASN A 743 31.50 13.79 10.39
N LEU A 744 32.26 12.74 10.09
CA LEU A 744 32.50 11.66 11.04
C LEU A 744 33.64 12.05 11.99
N TRP A 745 33.31 12.24 13.26
CA TRP A 745 34.25 12.57 14.32
C TRP A 745 34.77 11.30 15.00
N ASN A 746 35.96 11.40 15.58
CA ASN A 746 36.52 10.40 16.49
C ASN A 746 37.18 11.17 17.65
N LEU A 747 36.33 11.84 18.42
CA LEU A 747 36.73 12.70 19.53
C LEU A 747 36.19 12.12 20.82
N ASN A 748 36.96 12.25 21.90
CA ASN A 748 36.49 11.88 23.22
C ASN A 748 35.23 12.71 23.54
N PRO A 749 34.10 12.07 23.86
CA PRO A 749 32.89 12.82 24.16
C PRO A 749 33.01 13.73 25.39
N GLU A 750 33.91 13.43 26.34
CA GLU A 750 34.09 14.20 27.58
C GLU A 750 32.76 14.49 28.29
N PHE A 751 32.02 13.43 28.64
CA PHE A 751 30.75 13.55 29.32
C PHE A 751 30.89 14.16 30.72
N SER A 752 29.88 14.92 31.14
CA SER A 752 29.71 15.34 32.53
C SER A 752 29.50 14.12 33.42
N GLU A 753 30.09 14.16 34.61
CA GLU A 753 30.17 13.01 35.52
C GLU A 753 28.78 12.39 35.79
N GLY A 754 28.67 11.07 35.59
CA GLY A 754 27.44 10.32 35.82
C GLY A 754 26.34 10.48 34.77
N THR A 755 26.59 11.22 33.68
CA THR A 755 25.60 11.51 32.64
C THR A 755 26.13 11.16 31.24
N PHE A 756 25.26 11.28 30.22
CA PHE A 756 25.67 11.30 28.81
C PHE A 756 25.59 12.70 28.22
N GLN A 757 25.59 13.73 29.06
CA GLN A 757 25.62 15.13 28.64
C GLN A 757 27.07 15.52 28.36
N LEU A 758 27.34 16.13 27.20
CA LEU A 758 28.67 16.66 26.91
C LEU A 758 29.05 17.74 27.94
N SER A 759 30.27 17.68 28.47
CA SER A 759 30.77 18.75 29.34
C SER A 759 31.13 19.99 28.51
N GLU A 760 31.26 21.16 29.16
CA GLU A 760 31.68 22.41 28.51
C GLU A 760 33.04 22.34 27.80
N LYS A 761 33.86 21.34 28.13
CA LYS A 761 35.17 21.14 27.50
C LYS A 761 35.11 20.27 26.24
N SER A 762 34.00 19.55 26.05
CA SER A 762 33.83 18.64 24.93
C SER A 762 33.89 19.38 23.60
N GLU A 763 34.79 18.95 22.72
CA GLU A 763 34.86 19.46 21.36
C GLU A 763 33.62 19.07 20.53
N LEU A 764 32.76 18.16 21.01
CA LEU A 764 31.56 17.73 20.30
C LEU A 764 30.36 18.68 20.47
N LYS A 765 30.47 19.71 21.31
CA LYS A 765 29.40 20.68 21.52
C LYS A 765 29.10 21.49 20.26
N GLY A 766 27.81 21.73 20.00
CA GLY A 766 27.34 22.50 18.85
C GLY A 766 27.65 21.89 17.47
N LYS A 767 28.07 20.62 17.41
CA LYS A 767 28.45 19.95 16.15
C LYS A 767 27.30 19.21 15.47
N ALA A 768 26.10 19.19 16.04
CA ALA A 768 24.93 18.63 15.37
C ALA A 768 24.53 19.50 14.17
N ILE A 769 23.82 18.92 13.21
CA ILE A 769 23.34 19.59 11.99
C ILE A 769 22.42 20.77 12.33
N ASP A 770 21.63 20.63 13.40
CA ASP A 770 20.71 21.65 13.91
C ASP A 770 21.40 22.70 14.81
N GLY A 771 22.72 22.62 14.97
CA GLY A 771 23.52 23.49 15.84
C GLY A 771 23.50 23.12 17.32
N SER A 772 22.82 22.03 17.69
CA SER A 772 22.84 21.50 19.06
C SER A 772 24.06 20.60 19.32
N ASP A 773 24.12 20.00 20.50
CA ASP A 773 25.18 19.08 20.92
C ASP A 773 24.95 17.69 20.30
N LEU A 774 26.03 17.00 19.86
CA LEU A 774 25.91 15.62 19.41
C LEU A 774 25.45 14.68 20.54
N GLY A 775 24.76 13.60 20.18
CA GLY A 775 24.20 12.66 21.14
C GLY A 775 22.88 13.16 21.72
N ILE A 776 22.67 12.97 23.02
CA ILE A 776 21.37 13.23 23.67
C ILE A 776 21.07 14.72 23.78
N ILE A 777 19.86 15.09 23.37
CA ILE A 777 19.26 16.39 23.65
C ILE A 777 18.53 16.31 24.99
N TYR A 778 19.08 17.02 25.98
CA TYR A 778 18.40 17.23 27.26
C TYR A 778 17.40 18.37 27.11
N LYS A 779 16.13 18.12 27.43
CA LYS A 779 15.14 19.20 27.57
C LYS A 779 15.60 20.11 28.73
N LYS A 780 15.74 21.40 28.45
CA LYS A 780 16.04 22.43 29.45
C LYS A 780 14.87 22.63 30.42
#